data_AF-A0A6I9VTU5-F1
#
_entry.id   AF-A0A6I9VTU5-F1
#
_cell.length_a   1.000
_cell.length_b   1.000
_cell.length_c   1.000
_cell.angle_alpha   90.00
_cell.angle_beta   90.00
_cell.angle_gamma   90.00
#
_symmetry.space_group_name_H-M   'P 1'
#
loop_
_entity.id
_entity.type
_entity.pdbx_description
1 polymer ?
#
loop_
_entity_poly.entity_id
_entity_poly.type
_entity_poly.pdbx_seq_one_letter_code
_entity_poly.pdbx_strand_id
1 'polypeptide(L)'
;MREKIILKEVMFVVRLSLFPVWGWPVSKDAKFKIFCVKMYQTLCIIISMCHEIPLIYGALNNLNKPIILVQQLLLASGCIHVIFDFIFYRLNYHHLQDVTFKMTDYFDLKLKSTEEVIIKKYIDKCLIFYGFCMFMFYLITIVSLVAPSVLEQDFPTLAEYPFNVSNQPLKMIIYVHQCISGLITAGQLCTNNYMALLLWFTSARFEMLTEELRSSTDIHQLFKCIKTHQELLKYAAKVALIVRPFAFTTICCSTFCIIIVLLLLITRHPVVQLIQFFGLVLICLSEVFMFTWPAEYLMYKSNATAQAAFDAFQCNQSIKMWNCLQIIVMRSQKPIRIRIACLMPTLCFNYFTTQLSYTYRGLIVPVLTPFNNDGSLNLDIIPQYATYLANKGIKGILVNGTSGEGMSMSIAERKLITEAWVKAVLLKETKQHLMIQVGGASLPDVIELAKHAASLRVDSILCLPELYFKPTTPEQLIEYLQIIGNAAPKTPLLYYHIPMFTNVNIHMGQFLESIGDKIPSFVGIKFTSANLEEGAQALRANNRKYTIFLGNDQLINAASALGIDSFILTSINMFPELILDLLTACKNGDTLRARDMQEKLSNIVVIITKHGNWVQTMKKAMVLLTDIDAGLPRAPLKSISSEAITIMTRDLTNLGYQPKIKHY
;
A
#
# COMPACT_ATOMS: atom_id res chain seq x y z
N MET A 1 18.82 18.66 -30.91
CA MET A 1 17.90 19.73 -31.40
C MET A 1 16.48 19.22 -31.61
N ARG A 2 16.27 18.04 -32.25
CA ARG A 2 14.93 17.42 -32.42
C ARG A 2 14.23 17.00 -31.10
N GLU A 3 14.99 16.79 -30.03
CA GLU A 3 14.49 16.24 -28.75
C GLU A 3 13.85 17.30 -27.83
N LYS A 4 14.43 18.50 -27.76
CA LYS A 4 13.88 19.65 -27.01
C LYS A 4 12.53 20.15 -27.56
N ILE A 5 12.23 19.82 -28.81
CA ILE A 5 11.01 20.24 -29.53
C ILE A 5 9.78 19.44 -29.03
N ILE A 6 9.93 18.13 -28.82
CA ILE A 6 8.82 17.21 -28.45
C ILE A 6 8.22 17.57 -27.08
N LEU A 7 9.04 17.96 -26.10
CA LEU A 7 8.55 18.30 -24.76
C LEU A 7 7.75 19.61 -24.74
N LYS A 8 8.21 20.63 -25.48
CA LYS A 8 7.48 21.90 -25.63
C LYS A 8 6.15 21.69 -26.33
N GLU A 9 6.11 20.79 -27.32
CA GLU A 9 4.88 20.38 -27.99
C GLU A 9 3.90 19.71 -27.03
N VAL A 10 4.34 18.77 -26.18
CA VAL A 10 3.46 18.13 -25.19
C VAL A 10 2.84 19.16 -24.24
N MET A 11 3.65 20.07 -23.70
CA MET A 11 3.14 21.12 -22.81
C MET A 11 2.20 22.08 -23.53
N PHE A 12 2.49 22.39 -24.80
CA PHE A 12 1.61 23.22 -25.63
C PHE A 12 0.26 22.54 -25.88
N VAL A 13 0.26 21.25 -26.21
CA VAL A 13 -0.97 20.47 -26.44
C VAL A 13 -1.82 20.39 -25.17
N VAL A 14 -1.21 20.11 -24.01
CA VAL A 14 -1.94 20.10 -22.71
C VAL A 14 -2.46 21.49 -22.38
N ARG A 15 -1.70 22.56 -22.66
CA ARG A 15 -2.16 23.93 -22.46
C ARG A 15 -3.33 24.29 -23.38
N LEU A 16 -3.28 23.85 -24.63
CA LEU A 16 -4.34 24.06 -25.62
C LEU A 16 -5.61 23.31 -25.24
N SER A 17 -5.50 22.08 -24.75
CA SER A 17 -6.67 21.29 -24.29
C SER A 17 -7.35 21.87 -23.05
N LEU A 18 -6.66 22.74 -22.30
CA LEU A 18 -7.23 23.49 -21.16
C LEU A 18 -7.74 24.88 -21.53
N PHE A 19 -7.65 25.28 -22.80
CA PHE A 19 -8.07 26.61 -23.25
C PHE A 19 -9.54 26.92 -22.97
N PRO A 20 -10.52 26.01 -23.16
CA PRO A 20 -11.92 26.33 -22.88
C PRO A 20 -12.24 26.59 -21.40
N VAL A 21 -11.36 26.22 -20.47
CA VAL A 21 -11.58 26.36 -19.02
C VAL A 21 -10.60 27.33 -18.35
N TRP A 22 -9.73 27.95 -19.15
CA TRP A 22 -8.60 28.79 -18.69
C TRP A 22 -7.80 28.07 -17.59
N GLY A 23 -7.60 26.76 -17.77
CA GLY A 23 -7.05 25.84 -16.77
C GLY A 23 -5.52 25.84 -16.66
N TRP A 24 -4.81 26.61 -17.50
CA TRP A 24 -3.36 26.78 -17.38
C TRP A 24 -3.02 28.03 -16.56
N PRO A 25 -2.22 27.94 -15.47
CA PRO A 25 -1.89 29.09 -14.63
C PRO A 25 -1.18 30.23 -15.39
N VAL A 26 -1.51 31.48 -15.04
CA VAL A 26 -0.92 32.70 -15.63
C VAL A 26 0.23 33.19 -14.76
N SER A 27 1.13 34.05 -15.28
CA SER A 27 2.26 34.62 -14.51
C SER A 27 1.80 35.35 -13.24
N LYS A 28 2.63 35.29 -12.18
CA LYS A 28 2.42 35.97 -10.88
C LYS A 28 2.28 37.48 -11.01
N ASP A 29 2.95 38.07 -12.00
CA ASP A 29 2.97 39.53 -12.19
C ASP A 29 1.69 40.05 -12.85
N ALA A 30 0.88 39.16 -13.42
CA ALA A 30 -0.35 39.51 -14.14
C ALA A 30 -1.59 39.47 -13.23
N LYS A 31 -1.62 40.28 -12.16
CA LYS A 31 -2.72 40.32 -11.18
C LYS A 31 -4.11 40.46 -11.81
N PHE A 32 -4.26 41.33 -12.82
CA PHE A 32 -5.52 41.50 -13.56
C PHE A 32 -5.94 40.22 -14.30
N LYS A 33 -5.00 39.54 -14.96
CA LYS A 33 -5.30 38.27 -15.66
C LYS A 33 -5.72 37.18 -14.67
N ILE A 34 -5.11 37.11 -13.49
CA ILE A 34 -5.52 36.18 -12.42
C ILE A 34 -6.96 36.48 -11.97
N PHE A 35 -7.32 37.76 -11.82
CA PHE A 35 -8.69 38.17 -11.50
C PHE A 35 -9.67 37.75 -12.61
N CYS A 36 -9.35 37.98 -13.88
CA CYS A 36 -10.18 37.54 -15.01
C CYS A 36 -10.36 36.02 -15.04
N VAL A 37 -9.31 35.23 -14.80
CA VAL A 37 -9.40 33.77 -14.70
C VAL A 37 -10.36 33.36 -13.59
N LYS A 38 -10.23 33.96 -12.41
CA LYS A 38 -11.14 33.65 -11.30
C LYS A 38 -12.59 33.99 -11.65
N MET A 39 -12.85 35.13 -12.29
CA MET A 39 -14.20 35.52 -12.74
C MET A 39 -14.76 34.56 -13.80
N TYR A 40 -13.96 34.20 -14.79
CA TYR A 40 -14.35 33.24 -15.81
C TYR A 40 -14.71 31.88 -15.20
N GLN A 41 -13.92 31.38 -14.26
CA GLN A 41 -14.21 30.13 -13.56
C GLN A 41 -15.50 30.18 -12.73
N THR A 42 -15.83 31.33 -12.13
CA THR A 42 -17.14 31.50 -11.47
C THR A 42 -18.28 31.42 -12.49
N LEU A 43 -18.12 32.03 -13.66
CA LEU A 43 -19.10 31.93 -14.73
C LEU A 43 -19.26 30.47 -15.20
N CYS A 44 -18.16 29.72 -15.38
CA CYS A 44 -18.22 28.30 -15.72
C CYS A 44 -18.97 27.47 -14.68
N ILE A 45 -18.74 27.71 -13.38
CA ILE A 45 -19.50 27.06 -12.30
C ILE A 45 -20.99 27.34 -12.43
N ILE A 46 -21.38 28.60 -12.68
CA ILE A 46 -22.79 28.98 -12.86
C ILE A 46 -23.39 28.26 -14.07
N ILE A 47 -22.68 28.23 -15.20
CA ILE A 47 -23.14 27.55 -16.42
C ILE A 47 -23.35 26.05 -16.16
N SER A 48 -22.41 25.39 -15.47
CA SER A 48 -22.54 23.97 -15.11
C SER A 48 -23.68 23.73 -14.13
N MET A 49 -23.87 24.58 -13.12
CA MET A 49 -25.01 24.48 -12.18
C MET A 49 -26.37 24.66 -12.89
N CYS A 50 -26.46 25.61 -13.81
CA CYS A 50 -27.65 25.81 -14.63
C CYS A 50 -27.96 24.63 -15.56
N HIS A 51 -26.94 23.84 -15.95
CA HIS A 51 -27.15 22.60 -16.70
C HIS A 51 -27.55 21.42 -15.80
N GLU A 52 -27.01 21.37 -14.57
CA GLU A 52 -27.27 20.33 -13.58
C GLU A 52 -28.75 20.26 -13.18
N ILE A 53 -29.41 21.41 -12.98
CA ILE A 53 -30.80 21.47 -12.52
C ILE A 53 -31.76 20.73 -13.50
N PRO A 54 -31.73 21.00 -14.83
CA PRO A 54 -32.48 20.23 -15.82
C PRO A 54 -32.15 18.72 -15.87
N LEU A 55 -30.90 18.33 -15.61
CA LEU A 55 -30.50 16.92 -15.60
C LEU A 55 -31.11 16.19 -14.40
N ILE A 56 -31.08 16.80 -13.21
CA ILE A 56 -31.73 16.28 -12.01
C ILE A 56 -33.25 16.22 -12.20
N TYR A 57 -33.85 17.28 -12.75
CA TYR A 57 -35.30 17.31 -13.03
C TYR A 57 -35.71 16.19 -13.98
N GLY A 58 -34.98 15.99 -15.09
CA GLY A 58 -35.21 14.89 -16.01
C GLY A 58 -35.07 13.53 -15.35
N ALA A 59 -34.06 13.34 -14.48
CA ALA A 59 -33.83 12.08 -13.79
C ALA A 59 -35.01 11.72 -12.87
N LEU A 60 -35.54 12.71 -12.15
CA LEU A 60 -36.72 12.54 -11.28
C LEU A 60 -37.99 12.20 -12.06
N ASN A 61 -38.14 12.71 -13.28
CA ASN A 61 -39.30 12.41 -14.14
C ASN A 61 -39.20 11.07 -14.86
N ASN A 62 -37.97 10.57 -15.09
CA ASN A 62 -37.72 9.34 -15.84
C ASN A 62 -37.34 8.15 -14.96
N LEU A 63 -37.73 8.13 -13.67
CA LEU A 63 -37.45 7.01 -12.75
C LEU A 63 -37.91 5.64 -13.28
N ASN A 64 -38.97 5.61 -14.08
CA ASN A 64 -39.51 4.40 -14.69
C ASN A 64 -38.82 4.00 -16.01
N LYS A 65 -37.89 4.82 -16.54
CA LYS A 65 -37.18 4.59 -17.80
C LYS A 65 -35.67 4.45 -17.53
N PRO A 66 -35.19 3.24 -17.23
CA PRO A 66 -33.84 3.03 -16.68
C PRO A 66 -32.71 3.55 -17.58
N ILE A 67 -32.85 3.46 -18.90
CA ILE A 67 -31.81 3.89 -19.85
C ILE A 67 -31.65 5.41 -19.85
N ILE A 68 -32.77 6.15 -19.92
CA ILE A 68 -32.76 7.63 -19.93
C ILE A 68 -32.29 8.16 -18.57
N LEU A 69 -32.79 7.54 -17.49
CA LEU A 69 -32.36 7.85 -16.12
C LEU A 69 -30.84 7.74 -15.98
N VAL A 70 -30.24 6.67 -16.48
CA VAL A 70 -28.79 6.45 -16.38
C VAL A 70 -28.02 7.47 -17.20
N GLN A 71 -28.43 7.75 -18.43
CA GLN A 71 -27.79 8.78 -19.25
C GLN A 71 -27.83 10.16 -18.55
N GLN A 72 -28.95 10.50 -17.92
CA GLN A 72 -29.08 11.74 -17.13
C GLN A 72 -28.22 11.73 -15.87
N LEU A 73 -28.17 10.62 -15.12
CA LEU A 73 -27.32 10.49 -13.93
C LEU A 73 -25.82 10.55 -14.26
N LEU A 74 -25.41 9.98 -15.39
CA LEU A 74 -24.03 10.05 -15.87
C LEU A 74 -23.64 11.49 -16.26
N LEU A 75 -24.53 12.20 -16.97
CA LEU A 75 -24.34 13.60 -17.32
C LEU A 75 -24.31 14.51 -16.07
N ALA A 76 -25.18 14.24 -15.10
CA ALA A 76 -25.23 14.96 -13.83
C ALA A 76 -23.94 14.74 -13.00
N SER A 77 -23.47 13.49 -12.91
CA SER A 77 -22.18 13.16 -12.30
C SER A 77 -21.02 13.93 -12.94
N GLY A 78 -21.03 14.08 -14.27
CA GLY A 78 -20.06 14.88 -15.01
C GLY A 78 -20.11 16.37 -14.66
N CYS A 79 -21.29 16.95 -14.54
CA CYS A 79 -21.45 18.35 -14.13
C CYS A 79 -21.00 18.60 -12.69
N ILE A 80 -21.32 17.68 -11.77
CA ILE A 80 -20.82 17.68 -10.39
C ILE A 80 -19.29 17.64 -10.37
N HIS A 81 -18.68 16.76 -11.16
CA HIS A 81 -17.22 16.66 -11.31
C HIS A 81 -16.61 18.02 -11.70
N VAL A 82 -17.18 18.66 -12.72
CA VAL A 82 -16.73 19.99 -13.22
C VAL A 82 -16.82 21.06 -12.14
N ILE A 83 -17.94 21.13 -11.40
CA ILE A 83 -18.16 22.14 -10.37
C ILE A 83 -17.12 22.02 -9.25
N PHE A 84 -16.92 20.82 -8.71
CA PHE A 84 -15.95 20.59 -7.64
C PHE A 84 -14.52 20.87 -8.09
N ASP A 85 -14.17 20.49 -9.31
CA ASP A 85 -12.85 20.74 -9.85
C ASP A 85 -12.53 22.23 -9.99
N PHE A 86 -13.47 23.06 -10.45
CA PHE A 86 -13.25 24.52 -10.47
C PHE A 86 -13.08 25.10 -9.07
N ILE A 87 -13.85 24.61 -8.09
CA ILE A 87 -13.70 25.02 -6.68
C ILE A 87 -12.29 24.67 -6.19
N PHE A 88 -11.84 23.43 -6.40
CA PHE A 88 -10.52 22.98 -5.98
C PHE A 88 -9.38 23.68 -6.71
N TYR A 89 -9.55 23.96 -8.00
CA TYR A 89 -8.61 24.76 -8.79
C TYR A 89 -8.46 26.16 -8.20
N ARG A 90 -9.57 26.82 -7.85
CA ARG A 90 -9.54 28.16 -7.24
C ARG A 90 -8.86 28.14 -5.87
N LEU A 91 -9.18 27.18 -5.01
CA LEU A 91 -8.59 27.05 -3.68
C LEU A 91 -7.08 26.82 -3.75
N ASN A 92 -6.61 26.05 -4.74
CA ASN A 92 -5.21 25.68 -4.88
C ASN A 92 -4.43 26.53 -5.92
N TYR A 93 -5.02 27.60 -6.46
CA TYR A 93 -4.48 28.34 -7.59
C TYR A 93 -3.02 28.78 -7.40
N HIS A 94 -2.68 29.32 -6.23
CA HIS A 94 -1.32 29.78 -5.93
C HIS A 94 -0.30 28.64 -5.86
N HIS A 95 -0.70 27.50 -5.32
CA HIS A 95 0.15 26.31 -5.27
C HIS A 95 0.33 25.70 -6.67
N LEU A 96 -0.75 25.63 -7.44
CA LEU A 96 -0.74 25.14 -8.82
C LEU A 96 0.13 26.01 -9.74
N GLN A 97 0.02 27.32 -9.59
CA GLN A 97 0.91 28.29 -10.24
C GLN A 97 2.38 28.04 -9.83
N ASP A 98 2.69 27.95 -8.54
CA ASP A 98 4.08 27.73 -8.05
C ASP A 98 4.72 26.46 -8.63
N VAL A 99 4.00 25.32 -8.62
CA VAL A 99 4.56 24.07 -9.13
C VAL A 99 4.71 24.07 -10.65
N THR A 100 3.77 24.68 -11.37
CA THR A 100 3.77 24.71 -12.83
C THR A 100 4.89 25.59 -13.37
N PHE A 101 5.10 26.77 -12.77
CA PHE A 101 6.21 27.63 -13.15
C PHE A 101 7.56 26.97 -12.82
N LYS A 102 7.68 26.27 -11.70
CA LYS A 102 8.91 25.51 -11.41
C LYS A 102 9.18 24.41 -12.43
N MET A 103 8.14 23.75 -12.93
CA MET A 103 8.27 22.78 -14.01
C MET A 103 8.68 23.44 -15.33
N THR A 104 8.02 24.52 -15.74
CA THR A 104 8.36 25.25 -16.99
C THR A 104 9.77 25.82 -16.94
N ASP A 105 10.15 26.47 -15.83
CA ASP A 105 11.47 27.06 -15.64
C ASP A 105 12.57 25.99 -15.65
N TYR A 106 12.28 24.80 -15.12
CA TYR A 106 13.21 23.68 -15.19
C TYR A 106 13.47 23.28 -16.63
N PHE A 107 12.42 23.15 -17.45
CA PHE A 107 12.54 22.77 -18.85
C PHE A 107 13.22 23.82 -19.72
N ASP A 108 12.95 25.10 -19.47
CA ASP A 108 13.53 26.18 -20.27
C ASP A 108 14.98 26.49 -19.90
N LEU A 109 15.32 26.45 -18.60
CA LEU A 109 16.59 27.01 -18.09
C LEU A 109 17.56 26.00 -17.48
N LYS A 110 17.10 24.79 -17.08
CA LYS A 110 17.91 23.87 -16.26
C LYS A 110 18.10 22.46 -16.84
N LEU A 111 17.34 22.08 -17.86
CA LEU A 111 17.37 20.74 -18.43
C LEU A 111 18.69 20.48 -19.18
N LYS A 112 19.43 19.45 -18.78
CA LYS A 112 20.64 19.00 -19.47
C LYS A 112 20.30 18.03 -20.61
N SER A 113 21.19 17.91 -21.60
CA SER A 113 21.04 16.97 -22.72
C SER A 113 20.91 15.51 -22.29
N THR A 114 21.60 15.09 -21.23
CA THR A 114 21.48 13.73 -20.67
C THR A 114 20.13 13.49 -19.98
N GLU A 115 19.54 14.53 -19.40
CA GLU A 115 18.24 14.45 -18.72
C GLU A 115 17.06 14.46 -19.72
N GLU A 116 17.25 15.02 -20.93
CA GLU A 116 16.26 14.98 -22.01
C GLU A 116 15.88 13.54 -22.39
N VAL A 117 16.84 12.62 -22.39
CA VAL A 117 16.61 11.20 -22.69
C VAL A 117 15.65 10.56 -21.68
N ILE A 118 15.82 10.87 -20.39
CA ILE A 118 14.93 10.37 -19.33
C ILE A 118 13.52 10.94 -19.54
N ILE A 119 13.37 12.25 -19.73
CA ILE A 119 12.06 12.87 -19.97
C ILE A 119 11.36 12.25 -21.18
N LYS A 120 12.09 12.06 -22.27
CA LYS A 120 11.55 11.46 -23.50
C LYS A 120 11.03 10.05 -23.26
N LYS A 121 11.76 9.22 -22.51
CA LYS A 121 11.29 7.88 -22.11
C LYS A 121 9.95 7.92 -21.36
N TYR A 122 9.72 8.96 -20.55
CA TYR A 122 8.44 9.17 -19.88
C TYR A 122 7.34 9.63 -20.84
N ILE A 123 7.66 10.57 -21.76
CA ILE A 123 6.74 11.02 -22.80
C ILE A 123 6.31 9.84 -23.67
N ASP A 124 7.24 9.10 -24.26
CA ASP A 124 6.95 7.99 -25.17
C ASP A 124 6.09 6.91 -24.48
N LYS A 125 6.31 6.69 -23.18
CA LYS A 125 5.51 5.77 -22.37
C LYS A 125 4.05 6.20 -22.24
N CYS A 126 3.79 7.49 -22.07
CA CYS A 126 2.46 7.97 -21.70
C CYS A 126 1.71 8.68 -22.84
N LEU A 127 2.40 9.15 -23.87
CA LEU A 127 1.88 10.02 -24.94
C LEU A 127 0.63 9.45 -25.60
N ILE A 128 0.68 8.17 -26.01
CA ILE A 128 -0.44 7.53 -26.72
C ILE A 128 -1.70 7.51 -25.84
N PHE A 129 -1.56 7.11 -24.57
CA PHE A 129 -2.70 6.99 -23.66
C PHE A 129 -3.34 8.35 -23.34
N TYR A 130 -2.55 9.33 -22.89
CA TYR A 130 -3.09 10.65 -22.53
C TYR A 130 -3.55 11.43 -23.78
N GLY A 131 -2.82 11.32 -24.90
CA GLY A 131 -3.22 11.90 -26.19
C GLY A 131 -4.55 11.34 -26.69
N PHE A 132 -4.73 10.01 -26.61
CA PHE A 132 -5.99 9.36 -26.94
C PHE A 132 -7.13 9.81 -26.01
N CYS A 133 -6.91 9.89 -24.70
CA CYS A 133 -7.92 10.37 -23.75
C CYS A 133 -8.37 11.80 -24.08
N MET A 134 -7.42 12.73 -24.28
CA MET A 134 -7.74 14.11 -24.66
C MET A 134 -8.53 14.17 -25.97
N PHE A 135 -8.10 13.41 -26.99
CA PHE A 135 -8.82 13.34 -28.26
C PHE A 135 -10.25 12.82 -28.08
N MET A 136 -10.44 11.75 -27.31
CA MET A 136 -11.74 11.15 -27.07
C MET A 136 -12.68 12.09 -26.30
N PHE A 137 -12.20 12.82 -25.29
CA PHE A 137 -13.04 13.78 -24.55
C PHE A 137 -13.63 14.88 -25.45
N TYR A 138 -12.80 15.44 -26.33
CA TYR A 138 -13.25 16.44 -27.30
C TYR A 138 -14.10 15.83 -28.42
N LEU A 139 -13.74 14.64 -28.92
CA LEU A 139 -14.51 13.95 -29.95
C LEU A 139 -15.94 13.63 -29.47
N ILE A 140 -16.09 13.08 -28.26
CA ILE A 140 -17.39 12.80 -27.65
C ILE A 140 -18.23 14.07 -27.57
N THR A 141 -17.61 15.17 -27.12
CA THR A 141 -18.29 16.46 -27.04
C THR A 141 -18.75 16.93 -28.42
N ILE A 142 -17.89 16.92 -29.43
CA ILE A 142 -18.23 17.34 -30.80
C ILE A 142 -19.37 16.47 -31.36
N VAL A 143 -19.33 15.16 -31.15
CA VAL A 143 -20.41 14.25 -31.56
C VAL A 143 -21.72 14.63 -30.87
N SER A 144 -21.71 14.90 -29.56
CA SER A 144 -22.91 15.35 -28.83
C SER A 144 -23.45 16.70 -29.32
N LEU A 145 -22.59 17.62 -29.75
CA LEU A 145 -23.01 18.92 -30.32
C LEU A 145 -23.74 18.76 -31.65
N VAL A 146 -23.27 17.86 -32.51
CA VAL A 146 -23.81 17.61 -33.85
C VAL A 146 -24.99 16.63 -33.83
N ALA A 147 -25.11 15.83 -32.77
CA ALA A 147 -26.14 14.81 -32.62
C ALA A 147 -27.57 15.31 -32.88
N PRO A 148 -28.04 16.50 -32.44
CA PRO A 148 -29.38 17.03 -32.76
C PRO A 148 -29.66 17.26 -34.25
N SER A 149 -28.61 17.42 -35.07
CA SER A 149 -28.76 17.60 -36.51
C SER A 149 -28.84 16.28 -37.27
N VAL A 150 -28.49 15.16 -36.61
CA VAL A 150 -28.37 13.82 -37.21
C VAL A 150 -29.38 12.85 -36.61
N LEU A 151 -29.62 12.96 -35.32
CA LEU A 151 -30.63 12.25 -34.54
C LEU A 151 -31.82 13.18 -34.36
N GLU A 152 -33.04 12.65 -34.39
CA GLU A 152 -34.29 13.40 -34.15
C GLU A 152 -34.44 13.81 -32.67
N GLN A 153 -33.47 14.56 -32.14
CA GLN A 153 -33.43 15.07 -30.77
C GLN A 153 -33.33 16.60 -30.77
N ASP A 154 -34.00 17.26 -29.82
CA ASP A 154 -34.10 18.72 -29.79
C ASP A 154 -32.83 19.44 -29.30
N PHE A 155 -32.02 18.79 -28.46
CA PHE A 155 -30.87 19.39 -27.78
C PHE A 155 -29.67 18.43 -27.71
N PRO A 156 -28.44 18.96 -27.52
CA PRO A 156 -27.22 18.13 -27.42
C PRO A 156 -27.24 17.08 -26.31
N THR A 157 -28.01 17.33 -25.25
CA THR A 157 -28.18 16.42 -24.11
C THR A 157 -29.65 16.09 -23.88
N LEU A 158 -29.90 15.01 -23.14
CA LEU A 158 -31.25 14.58 -22.74
C LEU A 158 -31.79 15.33 -21.50
N ALA A 159 -31.34 16.56 -21.27
CA ALA A 159 -31.81 17.39 -20.17
C ALA A 159 -33.28 17.79 -20.39
N GLU A 160 -34.11 17.69 -19.35
CA GLU A 160 -35.53 18.08 -19.40
C GLU A 160 -35.76 19.37 -18.61
N TYR A 161 -36.73 20.17 -19.06
CA TYR A 161 -37.03 21.48 -18.48
C TYR A 161 -38.48 21.52 -17.98
N PRO A 162 -38.78 22.14 -16.83
CA PRO A 162 -40.14 22.24 -16.28
C PRO A 162 -41.02 23.29 -17.01
N PHE A 163 -40.58 23.80 -18.14
CA PHE A 163 -41.25 24.85 -18.92
C PHE A 163 -41.13 24.56 -20.42
N ASN A 164 -41.97 25.19 -21.23
CA ASN A 164 -41.97 24.98 -22.68
C ASN A 164 -40.70 25.56 -23.33
N VAL A 165 -39.91 24.70 -23.99
CA VAL A 165 -38.63 25.02 -24.63
C VAL A 165 -38.69 25.07 -26.16
N SER A 166 -39.87 24.90 -26.76
CA SER A 166 -40.03 24.85 -28.22
C SER A 166 -39.95 26.23 -28.88
N ASN A 167 -40.18 27.31 -28.12
CA ASN A 167 -40.26 28.67 -28.66
C ASN A 167 -38.88 29.35 -28.79
N GLN A 168 -38.70 30.13 -29.86
CA GLN A 168 -37.55 31.03 -30.01
C GLN A 168 -37.80 32.32 -29.20
N PRO A 169 -36.77 32.95 -28.58
CA PRO A 169 -35.33 32.64 -28.64
C PRO A 169 -34.83 31.62 -27.60
N LEU A 170 -35.71 31.11 -26.73
CA LEU A 170 -35.35 30.24 -25.61
C LEU A 170 -34.69 28.93 -26.06
N LYS A 171 -35.21 28.31 -27.14
CA LYS A 171 -34.62 27.10 -27.73
C LYS A 171 -33.14 27.31 -28.10
N MET A 172 -32.83 28.44 -28.74
CA MET A 172 -31.45 28.78 -29.12
C MET A 172 -30.55 29.04 -27.90
N ILE A 173 -31.06 29.73 -26.88
CA ILE A 173 -30.32 30.00 -25.64
C ILE A 173 -29.95 28.67 -24.95
N ILE A 174 -30.90 27.75 -24.83
CA ILE A 174 -30.66 26.43 -24.22
C ILE A 174 -29.65 25.62 -25.04
N TYR A 175 -29.79 25.61 -26.36
CA TYR A 175 -28.85 24.92 -27.24
C TYR A 175 -27.42 25.44 -27.04
N VAL A 176 -27.22 26.76 -27.11
CA VAL A 176 -25.90 27.39 -26.89
C VAL A 176 -25.37 27.10 -25.48
N HIS A 177 -26.23 27.15 -24.45
CA HIS A 177 -25.85 26.83 -23.07
C HIS A 177 -25.29 25.40 -22.96
N GLN A 178 -26.01 24.41 -23.49
CA GLN A 178 -25.59 23.01 -23.44
C GLN A 178 -24.29 22.81 -24.24
N CYS A 179 -24.13 23.51 -25.37
CA CYS A 179 -22.90 23.47 -26.15
C CYS A 179 -21.70 23.98 -25.37
N ILE A 180 -21.84 25.12 -24.69
CA ILE A 180 -20.79 25.69 -23.83
C ILE A 180 -20.50 24.76 -22.65
N SER A 181 -21.53 24.19 -22.02
CA SER A 181 -21.38 23.23 -20.92
C SER A 181 -20.59 21.98 -21.34
N GLY A 182 -20.86 21.44 -22.54
CA GLY A 182 -20.09 20.33 -23.10
C GLY A 182 -18.62 20.66 -23.32
N LEU A 183 -18.32 21.83 -23.90
CA LEU A 183 -16.93 22.28 -24.09
C LEU A 183 -16.18 22.52 -22.77
N ILE A 184 -16.85 23.08 -21.77
CA ILE A 184 -16.31 23.24 -20.41
C ILE A 184 -15.99 21.86 -19.82
N THR A 185 -16.91 20.90 -19.97
CA THR A 185 -16.73 19.53 -19.45
C THR A 185 -15.51 18.86 -20.08
N ALA A 186 -15.36 18.90 -21.42
CA ALA A 186 -14.18 18.36 -22.10
C ALA A 186 -12.87 19.01 -21.64
N GLY A 187 -12.85 20.34 -21.53
CA GLY A 187 -11.69 21.07 -21.02
C GLY A 187 -11.37 20.71 -19.56
N GLN A 188 -12.37 20.45 -18.74
CA GLN A 188 -12.17 20.09 -17.34
C GLN A 188 -11.65 18.66 -17.17
N LEU A 189 -12.14 17.69 -17.96
CA LEU A 189 -11.57 16.35 -18.01
C LEU A 189 -10.09 16.38 -18.45
N CYS A 190 -9.70 17.37 -19.26
CA CYS A 190 -8.30 17.59 -19.62
C CYS A 190 -7.43 18.06 -18.44
N THR A 191 -8.01 18.58 -17.35
CA THR A 191 -7.29 18.90 -16.10
C THR A 191 -6.67 17.65 -15.49
N ASN A 192 -7.28 16.47 -15.64
CA ASN A 192 -6.71 15.21 -15.19
C ASN A 192 -5.38 14.89 -15.90
N ASN A 193 -5.27 15.19 -17.20
CA ASN A 193 -4.03 15.05 -17.96
C ASN A 193 -2.94 15.97 -17.42
N TYR A 194 -3.32 17.19 -17.04
CA TYR A 194 -2.40 18.16 -16.46
C TYR A 194 -1.92 17.76 -15.06
N MET A 195 -2.79 17.24 -14.19
CA MET A 195 -2.40 16.67 -12.91
C MET A 195 -1.43 15.49 -13.09
N ALA A 196 -1.72 14.60 -14.05
CA ALA A 196 -0.85 13.49 -14.39
C ALA A 196 0.53 13.97 -14.91
N LEU A 197 0.57 15.02 -15.73
CA LEU A 197 1.81 15.63 -16.20
C LEU A 197 2.71 16.08 -15.03
N LEU A 198 2.13 16.75 -14.02
CA LEU A 198 2.87 17.17 -12.83
C LEU A 198 3.45 15.97 -12.06
N LEU A 199 2.68 14.89 -11.93
CA LEU A 199 3.15 13.65 -11.27
C LEU A 199 4.26 12.97 -12.09
N TRP A 200 4.10 12.83 -13.40
CA TRP A 200 5.10 12.23 -14.28
C TRP A 200 6.41 13.01 -14.28
N PHE A 201 6.34 14.35 -14.35
CA PHE A 201 7.51 15.20 -14.22
C PHE A 201 8.21 14.97 -12.88
N THR A 202 7.46 14.90 -11.79
CA THR A 202 8.02 14.65 -10.46
C THR A 202 8.72 13.28 -10.40
N SER A 203 8.11 12.23 -10.96
CA SER A 203 8.69 10.89 -11.06
C SER A 203 9.99 10.87 -11.86
N ALA A 204 10.01 11.55 -13.01
CA ALA A 204 11.20 11.66 -13.85
C ALA A 204 12.35 12.38 -13.12
N ARG A 205 12.06 13.43 -12.33
CA ARG A 205 13.05 14.11 -11.50
C ARG A 205 13.66 13.20 -10.42
N PHE A 206 12.89 12.27 -9.85
CA PHE A 206 13.44 11.27 -8.93
C PHE A 206 14.32 10.24 -9.64
N GLU A 207 13.99 9.87 -10.89
CA GLU A 207 14.84 9.00 -11.71
C GLU A 207 16.17 9.69 -12.07
N MET A 208 16.14 10.95 -12.46
CA MET A 208 17.36 11.74 -12.71
C MET A 208 18.24 11.82 -11.47
N LEU A 209 17.65 12.10 -10.30
CA LEU A 209 18.38 12.13 -9.04
C LEU A 209 18.99 10.76 -8.71
N THR A 210 18.26 9.69 -8.98
CA THR A 210 18.72 8.30 -8.76
C THR A 210 19.94 8.00 -9.62
N GLU A 211 19.93 8.44 -10.89
CA GLU A 211 21.06 8.27 -11.79
C GLU A 211 22.27 9.12 -11.37
N GLU A 212 22.05 10.40 -11.02
CA GLU A 212 23.12 11.30 -10.53
C GLU A 212 23.76 10.74 -9.26
N LEU A 213 22.96 10.16 -8.37
CA LEU A 213 23.43 9.52 -7.13
C LEU A 213 24.28 8.27 -7.41
N ARG A 214 23.91 7.46 -8.40
CA ARG A 214 24.70 6.28 -8.82
C ARG A 214 26.01 6.64 -9.48
N SER A 215 26.03 7.72 -10.27
CA SER A 215 27.24 8.19 -10.94
C SER A 215 28.16 9.03 -10.03
N SER A 216 27.71 9.38 -8.82
CA SER A 216 28.46 10.26 -7.92
C SER A 216 29.69 9.55 -7.33
N THR A 217 30.87 10.06 -7.62
CA THR A 217 32.16 9.54 -7.11
C THR A 217 32.80 10.42 -6.04
N ASP A 218 32.33 11.67 -5.88
CA ASP A 218 32.89 12.64 -4.94
C ASP A 218 31.86 13.15 -3.92
N ILE A 219 32.36 13.69 -2.80
CA ILE A 219 31.53 14.16 -1.69
C ILE A 219 30.73 15.43 -2.05
N HIS A 220 31.22 16.26 -2.97
CA HIS A 220 30.57 17.51 -3.37
C HIS A 220 29.32 17.22 -4.22
N GLN A 221 29.42 16.30 -5.17
CA GLN A 221 28.31 15.75 -5.96
C GLN A 221 27.28 15.09 -5.05
N LEU A 222 27.74 14.38 -4.00
CA LEU A 222 26.84 13.79 -3.03
C LEU A 222 26.06 14.84 -2.21
N PHE A 223 26.72 15.90 -1.74
CA PHE A 223 26.04 17.03 -1.09
C PHE A 223 25.02 17.70 -2.01
N LYS A 224 25.36 17.84 -3.29
CA LYS A 224 24.44 18.33 -4.31
C LYS A 224 23.23 17.40 -4.47
N CYS A 225 23.43 16.09 -4.52
CA CYS A 225 22.34 15.10 -4.55
C CYS A 225 21.44 15.20 -3.32
N ILE A 226 22.00 15.38 -2.12
CA ILE A 226 21.21 15.57 -0.88
C ILE A 226 20.34 16.83 -0.98
N LYS A 227 20.91 17.95 -1.44
CA LYS A 227 20.17 19.20 -1.62
C LYS A 227 19.05 19.05 -2.64
N THR A 228 19.35 18.47 -3.80
CA THR A 228 18.37 18.18 -4.85
C THR A 228 17.26 17.26 -4.32
N HIS A 229 17.61 16.23 -3.55
CA HIS A 229 16.64 15.32 -2.93
C HIS A 229 15.69 16.04 -1.98
N GLN A 230 16.20 16.93 -1.11
CA GLN A 230 15.36 17.72 -0.21
C GLN A 230 14.41 18.67 -0.95
N GLU A 231 14.92 19.37 -1.96
CA GLU A 231 14.10 20.26 -2.79
C GLU A 231 13.02 19.48 -3.55
N LEU A 232 13.38 18.30 -4.06
CA LEU A 232 12.46 17.43 -4.78
C LEU A 232 11.39 16.83 -3.88
N LEU A 233 11.72 16.41 -2.65
CA LEU A 233 10.72 15.95 -1.67
C LEU A 233 9.71 17.07 -1.34
N LYS A 234 10.17 18.31 -1.17
CA LYS A 234 9.30 19.47 -0.93
C LYS A 234 8.39 19.75 -2.13
N TYR A 235 8.94 19.68 -3.35
CA TYR A 235 8.17 19.84 -4.58
C TYR A 235 7.12 18.73 -4.74
N ALA A 236 7.53 17.47 -4.56
CA ALA A 236 6.66 16.30 -4.67
C ALA A 236 5.53 16.31 -3.64
N ALA A 237 5.80 16.75 -2.40
CA ALA A 237 4.77 16.92 -1.38
C ALA A 237 3.72 17.98 -1.77
N LYS A 238 4.15 19.10 -2.39
CA LYS A 238 3.24 20.13 -2.92
C LYS A 238 2.41 19.59 -4.09
N VAL A 239 3.03 18.91 -5.05
CA VAL A 239 2.32 18.28 -6.17
C VAL A 239 1.29 17.27 -5.65
N ALA A 240 1.68 16.40 -4.71
CA ALA A 240 0.77 15.44 -4.10
C ALA A 240 -0.40 16.11 -3.37
N LEU A 241 -0.19 17.26 -2.69
CA LEU A 241 -1.27 18.01 -2.05
C LEU A 241 -2.26 18.57 -3.08
N ILE A 242 -1.75 19.14 -4.19
CA ILE A 242 -2.55 19.74 -5.26
C ILE A 242 -3.39 18.69 -5.99
N VAL A 243 -2.80 17.53 -6.30
CA VAL A 243 -3.47 16.49 -7.08
C VAL A 243 -4.58 15.76 -6.30
N ARG A 244 -4.46 15.66 -4.96
CA ARG A 244 -5.41 14.96 -4.09
C ARG A 244 -6.89 15.31 -4.33
N PRO A 245 -7.31 16.59 -4.27
CA PRO A 245 -8.72 16.93 -4.44
C PRO A 245 -9.27 16.57 -5.82
N PHE A 246 -8.49 16.75 -6.90
CA PHE A 246 -8.90 16.35 -8.25
C PHE A 246 -9.06 14.84 -8.37
N ALA A 247 -8.07 14.08 -7.89
CA ALA A 247 -8.14 12.63 -7.87
C ALA A 247 -9.33 12.11 -7.04
N PHE A 248 -9.67 12.79 -5.93
CA PHE A 248 -10.84 12.47 -5.12
C PHE A 248 -12.14 12.64 -5.92
N THR A 249 -12.35 13.81 -6.55
CA THR A 249 -13.54 14.08 -7.35
C THR A 249 -13.69 13.06 -8.47
N THR A 250 -12.62 12.84 -9.25
CA THR A 250 -12.63 11.89 -10.36
C THR A 250 -12.98 10.50 -9.87
N ILE A 251 -12.30 9.98 -8.84
CA ILE A 251 -12.58 8.61 -8.36
C ILE A 251 -14.01 8.48 -7.82
N CYS A 252 -14.52 9.47 -7.07
CA CYS A 252 -15.90 9.44 -6.57
C CYS A 252 -16.92 9.43 -7.72
N CYS A 253 -16.78 10.34 -8.69
CA CYS A 253 -17.66 10.43 -9.84
C CYS A 253 -17.57 9.18 -10.73
N SER A 254 -16.37 8.71 -11.08
CA SER A 254 -16.17 7.51 -11.90
C SER A 254 -16.68 6.25 -11.18
N THR A 255 -16.52 6.14 -9.85
CA THR A 255 -17.06 5.00 -9.07
C THR A 255 -18.59 5.00 -9.09
N PHE A 256 -19.22 6.15 -8.87
CA PHE A 256 -20.66 6.30 -8.96
C PHE A 256 -21.19 5.90 -10.35
N CYS A 257 -20.56 6.41 -11.42
CA CYS A 257 -20.89 6.06 -12.79
C CYS A 257 -20.75 4.55 -13.06
N ILE A 258 -19.65 3.93 -12.63
CA ILE A 258 -19.40 2.49 -12.80
C ILE A 258 -20.47 1.67 -12.06
N ILE A 259 -20.83 2.02 -10.81
CA ILE A 259 -21.86 1.31 -10.06
C ILE A 259 -23.20 1.36 -10.80
N ILE A 260 -23.61 2.53 -11.27
CA ILE A 260 -24.87 2.70 -12.02
C ILE A 260 -24.87 1.84 -13.29
N VAL A 261 -23.78 1.89 -14.07
CA VAL A 261 -23.69 1.13 -15.32
C VAL A 261 -23.63 -0.38 -15.06
N LEU A 262 -22.90 -0.83 -14.03
CA LEU A 262 -22.84 -2.25 -13.65
C LEU A 262 -24.20 -2.80 -13.19
N LEU A 263 -24.99 -2.01 -12.45
CA LEU A 263 -26.33 -2.42 -12.03
C LEU A 263 -27.26 -2.69 -13.22
N LEU A 264 -27.08 -1.96 -14.33
CA LEU A 264 -27.82 -2.18 -15.57
C LEU A 264 -27.30 -3.34 -16.43
N LEU A 265 -26.02 -3.69 -16.31
CA LEU A 265 -25.50 -4.88 -17.00
C LEU A 265 -26.15 -6.18 -16.47
N ILE A 266 -26.74 -6.13 -15.27
CA ILE A 266 -27.52 -7.24 -14.70
C ILE A 266 -28.90 -7.36 -15.38
N THR A 267 -29.43 -6.28 -15.95
CA THR A 267 -30.72 -6.28 -16.66
C THR A 267 -30.55 -6.66 -18.14
N ARG A 268 -31.57 -7.29 -18.74
CA ARG A 268 -31.52 -7.73 -20.14
C ARG A 268 -31.67 -6.53 -21.09
N HIS A 269 -30.63 -6.25 -21.89
CA HIS A 269 -30.61 -5.19 -22.89
C HIS A 269 -30.15 -5.69 -24.28
N PRO A 270 -30.55 -5.03 -25.38
CA PRO A 270 -29.99 -5.25 -26.71
C PRO A 270 -28.47 -5.08 -26.76
N VAL A 271 -27.80 -5.83 -27.64
CA VAL A 271 -26.33 -5.85 -27.79
C VAL A 271 -25.73 -4.46 -28.02
N VAL A 272 -26.40 -3.60 -28.79
CA VAL A 272 -25.92 -2.23 -29.07
C VAL A 272 -25.82 -1.38 -27.79
N GLN A 273 -26.80 -1.50 -26.88
CA GLN A 273 -26.78 -0.78 -25.60
C GLN A 273 -25.72 -1.33 -24.67
N LEU A 274 -25.51 -2.65 -24.70
CA LEU A 274 -24.43 -3.31 -23.95
C LEU A 274 -23.05 -2.77 -24.34
N ILE A 275 -22.78 -2.62 -25.65
CA ILE A 275 -21.53 -2.03 -26.16
C ILE A 275 -21.34 -0.60 -25.67
N GLN A 276 -22.39 0.22 -25.66
CA GLN A 276 -22.35 1.59 -25.14
C GLN A 276 -22.01 1.63 -23.64
N PHE A 277 -22.62 0.76 -22.84
CA PHE A 277 -22.33 0.63 -21.40
C PHE A 277 -20.89 0.20 -21.13
N PHE A 278 -20.37 -0.77 -21.88
CA PHE A 278 -18.95 -1.15 -21.79
C PHE A 278 -18.01 0.01 -22.13
N GLY A 279 -18.32 0.79 -23.18
CA GLY A 279 -17.56 1.99 -23.53
C GLY A 279 -17.51 3.03 -22.41
N LEU A 280 -18.64 3.27 -21.73
CA LEU A 280 -18.73 4.19 -20.60
C LEU A 280 -17.92 3.73 -19.39
N VAL A 281 -17.96 2.43 -19.07
CA VAL A 281 -17.13 1.83 -18.02
C VAL A 281 -15.65 2.02 -18.36
N LEU A 282 -15.25 1.78 -19.61
CA LEU A 282 -13.86 1.95 -20.04
C LEU A 282 -13.38 3.40 -19.91
N ILE A 283 -14.23 4.38 -20.24
CA ILE A 283 -13.92 5.81 -20.05
C ILE A 283 -13.72 6.12 -18.57
N CYS A 284 -14.64 5.69 -17.70
CA CYS A 284 -14.55 5.90 -16.25
C CYS A 284 -13.30 5.24 -15.64
N LEU A 285 -12.96 4.02 -16.09
CA LEU A 285 -11.74 3.33 -15.67
C LEU A 285 -10.48 4.05 -16.17
N SER A 286 -10.51 4.59 -17.39
CA SER A 286 -9.40 5.37 -17.95
C SER A 286 -9.13 6.63 -17.12
N GLU A 287 -10.17 7.32 -16.68
CA GLU A 287 -10.04 8.50 -15.80
C GLU A 287 -9.38 8.16 -14.46
N VAL A 288 -9.77 7.05 -13.82
CA VAL A 288 -9.11 6.58 -12.59
C VAL A 288 -7.65 6.22 -12.89
N PHE A 289 -7.40 5.54 -14.01
CA PHE A 289 -6.06 5.11 -14.42
C PHE A 289 -5.10 6.28 -14.69
N MET A 290 -5.61 7.40 -15.20
CA MET A 290 -4.83 8.64 -15.40
C MET A 290 -4.18 9.14 -14.11
N PHE A 291 -4.74 8.85 -12.93
CA PHE A 291 -4.13 9.22 -11.65
C PHE A 291 -3.33 8.09 -11.02
N THR A 292 -3.84 6.85 -11.04
CA THR A 292 -3.19 5.73 -10.36
C THR A 292 -1.83 5.40 -10.96
N TRP A 293 -1.71 5.45 -12.29
CA TRP A 293 -0.49 5.08 -12.99
C TRP A 293 0.71 6.00 -12.65
N PRO A 294 0.61 7.34 -12.81
CA PRO A 294 1.71 8.22 -12.42
C PRO A 294 1.95 8.28 -10.91
N ALA A 295 0.91 8.12 -10.07
CA ALA A 295 1.04 8.11 -8.61
C ALA A 295 1.86 6.91 -8.12
N GLU A 296 1.63 5.73 -8.69
CA GLU A 296 2.38 4.53 -8.38
C GLU A 296 3.85 4.64 -8.82
N TYR A 297 4.09 5.19 -10.01
CA TYR A 297 5.45 5.49 -10.47
C TYR A 297 6.17 6.47 -9.55
N LEU A 298 5.49 7.52 -9.08
CA LEU A 298 6.08 8.49 -8.15
C LEU A 298 6.45 7.83 -6.82
N MET A 299 5.57 6.98 -6.30
CA MET A 299 5.83 6.22 -5.08
C MET A 299 7.04 5.29 -5.27
N TYR A 300 7.10 4.56 -6.38
CA TYR A 300 8.22 3.67 -6.69
C TYR A 300 9.54 4.42 -6.85
N LYS A 301 9.57 5.48 -7.67
CA LYS A 301 10.80 6.25 -7.96
C LYS A 301 11.31 7.01 -6.75
N SER A 302 10.42 7.56 -5.92
CA SER A 302 10.84 8.19 -4.66
C SER A 302 11.42 7.19 -3.66
N ASN A 303 10.91 5.96 -3.61
CA ASN A 303 11.50 4.89 -2.79
C ASN A 303 12.83 4.38 -3.37
N ALA A 304 12.93 4.25 -4.70
CA ALA A 304 14.13 3.75 -5.37
C ALA A 304 15.38 4.61 -5.11
N THR A 305 15.20 5.89 -4.76
CA THR A 305 16.30 6.76 -4.33
C THR A 305 17.00 6.26 -3.07
N ALA A 306 16.28 5.60 -2.13
CA ALA A 306 16.93 4.91 -1.00
C ALA A 306 17.82 3.77 -1.45
N GLN A 307 17.33 2.94 -2.40
CA GLN A 307 18.10 1.81 -2.89
C GLN A 307 19.37 2.29 -3.61
N ALA A 308 19.26 3.31 -4.46
CA ALA A 308 20.42 3.87 -5.14
C ALA A 308 21.43 4.49 -4.15
N ALA A 309 20.96 5.10 -3.06
CA ALA A 309 21.85 5.58 -1.99
C ALA A 309 22.57 4.42 -1.28
N PHE A 310 21.88 3.30 -1.10
CA PHE A 310 22.44 2.09 -0.50
C PHE A 310 23.42 1.36 -1.44
N ASP A 311 23.13 1.28 -2.73
CA ASP A 311 24.02 0.67 -3.73
C ASP A 311 25.31 1.51 -3.88
N ALA A 312 25.17 2.85 -3.92
CA ALA A 312 26.32 3.76 -3.93
C ALA A 312 27.19 3.65 -2.66
N PHE A 313 26.63 3.13 -1.57
CA PHE A 313 27.39 2.82 -0.35
C PHE A 313 28.33 1.62 -0.53
N GLN A 314 27.91 0.55 -1.22
CA GLN A 314 28.76 -0.62 -1.42
C GLN A 314 30.06 -0.31 -2.18
N CYS A 315 30.05 0.74 -3.02
CA CYS A 315 31.20 1.14 -3.82
C CYS A 315 32.17 2.11 -3.11
N ASN A 316 31.83 2.70 -1.95
CA ASN A 316 32.58 3.82 -1.37
C ASN A 316 33.03 3.57 0.10
N GLN A 317 34.31 3.80 0.39
CA GLN A 317 34.93 3.49 1.70
C GLN A 317 35.01 4.68 2.70
N SER A 318 34.43 5.85 2.39
CA SER A 318 34.56 7.06 3.24
C SER A 318 33.44 7.21 4.27
N ILE A 319 33.81 7.27 5.57
CA ILE A 319 32.88 7.46 6.71
C ILE A 319 32.06 8.78 6.60
N LYS A 320 32.64 9.86 6.05
CA LYS A 320 31.89 11.13 5.86
C LYS A 320 30.82 11.00 4.77
N MET A 321 31.08 10.23 3.72
CA MET A 321 30.07 9.94 2.68
C MET A 321 28.96 9.03 3.22
N TRP A 322 29.29 8.13 4.15
CA TRP A 322 28.31 7.27 4.82
C TRP A 322 27.21 8.06 5.55
N ASN A 323 27.58 9.02 6.40
CA ASN A 323 26.61 9.87 7.10
C ASN A 323 25.67 10.60 6.11
N CYS A 324 26.19 11.01 4.96
CA CYS A 324 25.44 11.71 3.92
C CYS A 324 24.44 10.79 3.20
N LEU A 325 24.86 9.57 2.84
CA LEU A 325 24.00 8.58 2.18
C LEU A 325 22.90 8.08 3.11
N GLN A 326 23.21 7.88 4.40
CA GLN A 326 22.21 7.51 5.40
C GLN A 326 21.07 8.51 5.50
N ILE A 327 21.36 9.81 5.39
CA ILE A 327 20.33 10.85 5.40
C ILE A 327 19.34 10.67 4.22
N ILE A 328 19.83 10.30 3.04
CA ILE A 328 18.97 10.04 1.87
C ILE A 328 18.16 8.75 2.08
N VAL A 329 18.80 7.68 2.53
CA VAL A 329 18.14 6.38 2.82
C VAL A 329 17.00 6.59 3.81
N MET A 330 17.28 7.17 4.98
CA MET A 330 16.31 7.38 6.05
C MET A 330 15.15 8.29 5.62
N ARG A 331 15.41 9.33 4.82
CA ARG A 331 14.33 10.21 4.30
C ARG A 331 13.48 9.53 3.24
N SER A 332 14.09 8.70 2.41
CA SER A 332 13.42 7.98 1.33
C SER A 332 12.60 6.77 1.82
N GLN A 333 12.76 6.34 3.09
CA GLN A 333 11.91 5.33 3.74
C GLN A 333 10.43 5.75 3.85
N LYS A 334 10.12 7.05 3.70
CA LYS A 334 8.75 7.57 3.60
C LYS A 334 8.47 7.95 2.14
N PRO A 335 8.05 6.99 1.28
CA PRO A 335 7.81 7.30 -0.12
C PRO A 335 6.69 8.32 -0.27
N ILE A 336 6.72 9.08 -1.36
CA ILE A 336 5.68 10.06 -1.65
C ILE A 336 4.40 9.31 -2.02
N ARG A 337 3.41 9.37 -1.13
CA ARG A 337 2.10 8.74 -1.32
C ARG A 337 1.01 9.80 -1.46
N ILE A 338 0.15 9.62 -2.45
CA ILE A 338 -1.09 10.37 -2.59
C ILE A 338 -2.15 9.63 -1.76
N ARG A 339 -2.64 10.27 -0.71
CA ARG A 339 -3.66 9.73 0.20
C ARG A 339 -4.96 10.50 -0.02
N ILE A 340 -6.05 9.78 -0.15
CA ILE A 340 -7.39 10.36 -0.29
C ILE A 340 -8.15 10.00 0.98
N ALA A 341 -8.36 11.00 1.84
CA ALA A 341 -9.02 10.81 3.13
C ALA A 341 -10.38 10.14 2.95
N CYS A 342 -10.72 9.22 3.87
CA CYS A 342 -11.96 8.43 3.88
C CYS A 342 -12.14 7.42 2.73
N LEU A 343 -11.34 7.48 1.65
CA LEU A 343 -11.51 6.58 0.50
C LEU A 343 -10.40 5.54 0.37
N MET A 344 -9.12 5.96 0.43
CA MET A 344 -8.01 5.02 0.28
C MET A 344 -6.70 5.49 0.93
N PRO A 345 -5.94 4.56 1.57
CA PRO A 345 -4.70 4.90 2.27
C PRO A 345 -3.54 5.22 1.33
N THR A 346 -3.57 4.77 0.07
CA THR A 346 -2.59 5.07 -0.97
C THR A 346 -3.22 4.89 -2.36
N LEU A 347 -3.09 5.89 -3.22
CA LEU A 347 -3.53 5.82 -4.62
C LEU A 347 -2.50 5.02 -5.45
N CYS A 348 -2.76 3.73 -5.65
CA CYS A 348 -1.93 2.82 -6.47
C CYS A 348 -2.77 1.70 -7.09
N PHE A 349 -2.28 1.06 -8.15
CA PHE A 349 -3.00 -0.02 -8.83
C PHE A 349 -3.29 -1.20 -7.90
N ASN A 350 -2.33 -1.55 -7.03
CA ASN A 350 -2.48 -2.62 -6.03
C ASN A 350 -3.72 -2.44 -5.13
N TYR A 351 -4.16 -1.21 -4.84
CA TYR A 351 -5.40 -0.98 -4.08
C TYR A 351 -6.64 -1.48 -4.82
N PHE A 352 -6.65 -1.34 -6.15
CA PHE A 352 -7.79 -1.72 -7.00
C PHE A 352 -7.72 -3.18 -7.49
N THR A 353 -6.55 -3.83 -7.38
CA THR A 353 -6.33 -5.18 -7.95
C THR A 353 -6.03 -6.29 -6.94
N THR A 354 -5.73 -5.98 -5.67
CA THR A 354 -5.43 -7.04 -4.70
C THR A 354 -6.70 -7.72 -4.18
N GLN A 355 -6.94 -8.93 -4.68
CA GLN A 355 -7.61 -10.00 -3.94
C GLN A 355 -6.88 -10.18 -2.59
N LEU A 356 -7.59 -9.98 -1.49
CA LEU A 356 -7.10 -10.04 -0.09
C LEU A 356 -5.93 -9.10 0.23
N SER A 357 -6.23 -7.88 0.69
CA SER A 357 -5.19 -6.99 1.23
C SER A 357 -4.78 -7.43 2.65
N TYR A 358 -3.70 -8.20 2.77
CA TYR A 358 -3.08 -8.46 4.05
C TYR A 358 -2.29 -7.24 4.53
N THR A 359 -2.93 -6.44 5.40
CA THR A 359 -2.42 -5.14 5.85
C THR A 359 -1.70 -5.19 7.19
N TYR A 360 -1.71 -6.33 7.90
CA TYR A 360 -1.07 -6.41 9.21
C TYR A 360 0.45 -6.16 9.09
N ARG A 361 0.95 -5.25 9.93
CA ARG A 361 2.37 -4.88 10.06
C ARG A 361 2.71 -4.71 11.53
N GLY A 362 3.99 -4.89 11.85
CA GLY A 362 4.51 -4.75 13.21
C GLY A 362 4.73 -6.11 13.89
N LEU A 363 4.36 -6.19 15.17
CA LEU A 363 4.74 -7.30 16.04
C LEU A 363 3.69 -8.40 16.09
N ILE A 364 4.13 -9.65 16.02
CA ILE A 364 3.33 -10.83 16.34
C ILE A 364 4.10 -11.67 17.36
N VAL A 365 3.40 -12.17 18.38
CA VAL A 365 3.99 -12.93 19.48
C VAL A 365 3.73 -14.41 19.27
N PRO A 366 4.75 -15.26 19.04
CA PRO A 366 4.63 -16.70 19.18
C PRO A 366 4.30 -17.02 20.64
N VAL A 367 3.07 -17.43 20.90
CA VAL A 367 2.66 -17.79 22.25
C VAL A 367 3.18 -19.18 22.61
N LEU A 368 3.53 -19.35 23.87
CA LEU A 368 3.90 -20.65 24.43
C LEU A 368 2.62 -21.45 24.68
N THR A 369 2.67 -22.77 24.46
CA THR A 369 1.51 -23.63 24.75
C THR A 369 1.52 -24.02 26.23
N PRO A 370 0.46 -23.69 26.99
CA PRO A 370 0.36 -24.14 28.37
C PRO A 370 0.07 -25.63 28.44
N PHE A 371 0.88 -26.38 29.20
CA PHE A 371 0.65 -27.79 29.51
C PHE A 371 0.49 -27.99 31.02
N ASN A 372 -0.34 -28.95 31.40
CA ASN A 372 -0.40 -29.50 32.74
C ASN A 372 0.81 -30.42 33.00
N ASN A 373 1.04 -30.77 34.26
CA ASN A 373 2.15 -31.65 34.66
C ASN A 373 2.07 -33.06 34.07
N ASP A 374 0.87 -33.52 33.71
CA ASP A 374 0.64 -34.80 33.02
C ASP A 374 0.87 -34.71 31.50
N GLY A 375 1.21 -33.52 30.99
CA GLY A 375 1.42 -33.24 29.58
C GLY A 375 0.17 -32.86 28.80
N SER A 376 -1.03 -32.88 29.40
CA SER A 376 -2.28 -32.44 28.74
C SER A 376 -2.32 -30.91 28.53
N LEU A 377 -3.14 -30.43 27.58
CA LEU A 377 -3.30 -29.00 27.35
C LEU A 377 -3.95 -28.29 28.53
N ASN A 378 -3.37 -27.17 28.97
CA ASN A 378 -3.96 -26.29 29.96
C ASN A 378 -4.61 -25.06 29.29
N LEU A 379 -5.85 -25.22 28.82
CA LEU A 379 -6.54 -24.19 28.07
C LEU A 379 -7.03 -23.01 28.94
N ASP A 380 -7.18 -23.22 30.25
CA ASP A 380 -7.74 -22.24 31.18
C ASP A 380 -6.87 -21.00 31.36
N ILE A 381 -5.58 -21.10 31.06
CA ILE A 381 -4.61 -20.00 31.14
C ILE A 381 -4.72 -19.05 29.95
N ILE A 382 -5.25 -19.51 28.80
CA ILE A 382 -5.25 -18.76 27.54
C ILE A 382 -5.97 -17.41 27.65
N PRO A 383 -7.15 -17.28 28.29
CA PRO A 383 -7.81 -15.98 28.46
C PRO A 383 -6.98 -14.97 29.26
N GLN A 384 -6.29 -15.41 30.31
CA GLN A 384 -5.39 -14.56 31.10
C GLN A 384 -4.18 -14.15 30.26
N TYR A 385 -3.62 -15.08 29.50
CA TYR A 385 -2.46 -14.84 28.64
C TYR A 385 -2.78 -13.84 27.51
N ALA A 386 -3.91 -14.02 26.82
CA ALA A 386 -4.37 -13.07 25.80
C ALA A 386 -4.55 -11.65 26.37
N THR A 387 -5.19 -11.55 27.53
CA THR A 387 -5.42 -10.26 28.21
C THR A 387 -4.11 -9.61 28.65
N TYR A 388 -3.17 -10.40 29.19
CA TYR A 388 -1.83 -9.93 29.55
C TYR A 388 -1.12 -9.31 28.35
N LEU A 389 -1.07 -10.00 27.20
CA LEU A 389 -0.45 -9.48 25.98
C LEU A 389 -1.16 -8.23 25.47
N ALA A 390 -2.50 -8.22 25.45
CA ALA A 390 -3.28 -7.07 24.99
C ALA A 390 -3.01 -5.82 25.84
N ASN A 391 -2.97 -5.97 27.17
CA ASN A 391 -2.66 -4.88 28.11
C ASN A 391 -1.24 -4.33 27.94
N LYS A 392 -0.31 -5.15 27.43
CA LYS A 392 1.06 -4.74 27.07
C LYS A 392 1.16 -4.10 25.69
N GLY A 393 0.03 -3.84 25.02
CA GLY A 393 -0.03 -3.22 23.70
C GLY A 393 0.29 -4.16 22.54
N ILE A 394 0.29 -5.47 22.78
CA ILE A 394 0.54 -6.48 21.75
C ILE A 394 -0.71 -6.69 20.92
N LYS A 395 -0.57 -6.53 19.59
CA LYS A 395 -1.67 -6.57 18.63
C LYS A 395 -1.74 -7.84 17.79
N GLY A 396 -0.81 -8.77 17.94
CA GLY A 396 -0.76 -9.96 17.11
C GLY A 396 -0.19 -11.17 17.84
N ILE A 397 -0.78 -12.33 17.59
CA ILE A 397 -0.47 -13.61 18.23
C ILE A 397 -0.26 -14.66 17.15
N LEU A 398 0.78 -15.47 17.32
CA LEU A 398 1.05 -16.68 16.53
C LEU A 398 0.86 -17.91 17.41
N VAL A 399 -0.15 -18.71 17.12
CA VAL A 399 -0.46 -19.97 17.82
C VAL A 399 0.17 -21.15 17.08
N ASN A 400 0.52 -22.22 17.81
CA ASN A 400 1.09 -23.47 17.26
C ASN A 400 2.44 -23.33 16.56
N GLY A 401 3.16 -22.22 16.73
CA GLY A 401 4.52 -22.06 16.21
C GLY A 401 5.53 -22.99 16.91
N THR A 402 6.82 -22.90 16.54
CA THR A 402 7.90 -23.67 17.19
C THR A 402 7.94 -23.42 18.71
N SER A 403 7.81 -22.16 19.14
CA SER A 403 7.73 -21.78 20.56
C SER A 403 6.48 -22.31 21.26
N GLY A 404 5.39 -22.49 20.49
CA GLY A 404 4.15 -23.09 20.96
C GLY A 404 4.15 -24.62 20.89
N GLU A 405 5.29 -25.27 20.58
CA GLU A 405 5.40 -26.73 20.55
C GLU A 405 4.37 -27.40 19.60
N GLY A 406 3.94 -26.70 18.54
CA GLY A 406 2.89 -27.16 17.63
C GLY A 406 3.15 -28.53 17.02
N MET A 407 4.42 -28.83 16.78
CA MET A 407 4.86 -30.09 16.17
C MET A 407 4.91 -31.26 17.16
N SER A 408 4.71 -30.99 18.45
CA SER A 408 4.62 -31.98 19.53
C SER A 408 3.16 -32.26 19.94
N MET A 409 2.20 -31.68 19.22
CA MET A 409 0.77 -31.83 19.47
C MET A 409 0.10 -32.66 18.38
N SER A 410 -0.90 -33.44 18.79
CA SER A 410 -1.82 -34.10 17.86
C SER A 410 -2.68 -33.07 17.11
N ILE A 411 -3.30 -33.50 16.02
CA ILE A 411 -4.20 -32.63 15.23
C ILE A 411 -5.37 -32.14 16.06
N ALA A 412 -5.96 -33.02 16.89
CA ALA A 412 -7.03 -32.66 17.82
C ALA A 412 -6.59 -31.57 18.80
N GLU A 413 -5.41 -31.70 19.40
CA GLU A 413 -4.86 -30.70 20.33
C GLU A 413 -4.60 -29.35 19.65
N ARG A 414 -4.03 -29.36 18.43
CA ARG A 414 -3.79 -28.13 17.65
C ARG A 414 -5.08 -27.40 17.32
N LYS A 415 -6.18 -28.12 17.09
CA LYS A 415 -7.52 -27.56 16.90
C LYS A 415 -8.08 -26.98 18.19
N LEU A 416 -8.05 -27.75 19.28
CA LEU A 416 -8.56 -27.34 20.60
C LEU A 416 -7.88 -26.05 21.10
N ILE A 417 -6.55 -25.97 21.00
CA ILE A 417 -5.83 -24.78 21.43
C ILE A 417 -6.13 -23.57 20.52
N THR A 418 -6.29 -23.80 19.22
CA THR A 418 -6.71 -22.74 18.27
C THR A 418 -8.08 -22.19 18.64
N GLU A 419 -9.05 -23.06 18.90
CA GLU A 419 -10.41 -22.68 19.34
C GLU A 419 -10.38 -21.88 20.65
N ALA A 420 -9.54 -22.28 21.61
CA ALA A 420 -9.38 -21.57 22.86
C ALA A 420 -8.81 -20.16 22.66
N TRP A 421 -7.80 -19.98 21.79
CA TRP A 421 -7.26 -18.66 21.44
C TRP A 421 -8.26 -17.80 20.67
N VAL A 422 -8.97 -18.38 19.69
CA VAL A 422 -10.05 -17.69 18.96
C VAL A 422 -11.11 -17.20 19.94
N LYS A 423 -11.55 -18.05 20.86
CA LYS A 423 -12.52 -17.71 21.90
C LYS A 423 -12.00 -16.58 22.79
N ALA A 424 -10.76 -16.65 23.24
CA ALA A 424 -10.16 -15.64 24.11
C ALA A 424 -10.01 -14.28 23.42
N VAL A 425 -9.64 -14.24 22.14
CA VAL A 425 -9.40 -13.00 21.39
C VAL A 425 -10.70 -12.37 20.89
N LEU A 426 -11.63 -13.18 20.35
CA LEU A 426 -12.88 -12.68 19.75
C LEU A 426 -13.95 -12.36 20.80
N LEU A 427 -14.13 -13.20 21.82
CA LEU A 427 -15.20 -13.00 22.81
C LEU A 427 -14.84 -11.99 23.92
N LYS A 428 -13.56 -11.67 24.11
CA LYS A 428 -13.11 -10.67 25.09
C LYS A 428 -12.66 -9.35 24.47
N GLU A 429 -12.95 -9.14 23.19
CA GLU A 429 -12.64 -7.91 22.45
C GLU A 429 -11.19 -7.42 22.54
N THR A 430 -10.20 -8.31 22.73
CA THR A 430 -8.78 -7.86 22.67
C THR A 430 -8.38 -7.42 21.27
N LYS A 431 -9.11 -7.91 20.24
CA LYS A 431 -8.97 -7.54 18.82
C LYS A 431 -7.54 -7.72 18.30
N GLN A 432 -6.83 -8.69 18.85
CA GLN A 432 -5.49 -9.06 18.39
C GLN A 432 -5.59 -9.88 17.11
N HIS A 433 -4.69 -9.63 16.16
CA HIS A 433 -4.54 -10.42 14.95
C HIS A 433 -4.10 -11.84 15.29
N LEU A 434 -4.87 -12.83 14.85
CA LEU A 434 -4.61 -14.23 15.13
C LEU A 434 -4.03 -14.94 13.91
N MET A 435 -2.76 -15.32 14.02
CA MET A 435 -2.05 -16.14 13.05
C MET A 435 -1.95 -17.58 13.57
N ILE A 436 -2.35 -18.55 12.77
CA ILE A 436 -2.29 -19.97 13.15
C ILE A 436 -1.23 -20.69 12.33
N GLN A 437 -0.25 -21.31 13.00
CA GLN A 437 0.65 -22.22 12.32
C GLN A 437 -0.09 -23.53 12.02
N VAL A 438 -0.11 -23.93 10.74
CA VAL A 438 -0.81 -25.13 10.23
C VAL A 438 0.14 -26.20 9.69
N GLY A 439 1.38 -25.84 9.33
CA GLY A 439 2.33 -26.73 8.67
C GLY A 439 3.06 -27.73 9.59
N GLY A 440 3.94 -28.52 8.96
CA GLY A 440 4.85 -29.47 9.60
C GLY A 440 4.24 -30.80 10.08
N ALA A 441 2.94 -31.00 9.87
CA ALA A 441 2.32 -32.32 10.00
C ALA A 441 2.33 -33.03 8.64
N SER A 442 1.76 -34.23 8.56
CA SER A 442 1.54 -34.88 7.28
C SER A 442 0.62 -34.00 6.40
N LEU A 443 0.79 -34.04 5.07
CA LEU A 443 0.04 -33.13 4.19
C LEU A 443 -1.50 -33.18 4.40
N PRO A 444 -2.16 -34.35 4.55
CA PRO A 444 -3.58 -34.42 4.87
C PRO A 444 -3.95 -33.65 6.14
N ASP A 445 -3.13 -33.75 7.18
CA ASP A 445 -3.34 -33.06 8.44
C ASP A 445 -3.15 -31.54 8.29
N VAL A 446 -2.15 -31.10 7.51
CA VAL A 446 -1.93 -29.68 7.23
C VAL A 446 -3.13 -29.09 6.47
N ILE A 447 -3.69 -29.82 5.51
CA ILE A 447 -4.92 -29.43 4.80
C ILE A 447 -6.10 -29.33 5.77
N GLU A 448 -6.25 -30.30 6.67
CA GLU A 448 -7.30 -30.32 7.69
C GLU A 448 -7.19 -29.12 8.66
N LEU A 449 -5.98 -28.82 9.12
CA LEU A 449 -5.69 -27.68 9.98
C LEU A 449 -5.90 -26.35 9.27
N ALA A 450 -5.53 -26.23 7.99
CA ALA A 450 -5.80 -25.03 7.19
C ALA A 450 -7.29 -24.78 7.02
N LYS A 451 -8.08 -25.82 6.73
CA LYS A 451 -9.56 -25.74 6.65
C LYS A 451 -10.19 -25.36 7.99
N HIS A 452 -9.69 -25.92 9.09
CA HIS A 452 -10.16 -25.60 10.44
C HIS A 452 -9.86 -24.16 10.84
N ALA A 453 -8.63 -23.68 10.60
CA ALA A 453 -8.28 -22.28 10.81
C ALA A 453 -9.17 -21.34 9.98
N ALA A 454 -9.42 -21.67 8.71
CA ALA A 454 -10.29 -20.90 7.83
C ALA A 454 -11.76 -20.88 8.30
N SER A 455 -12.29 -22.01 8.81
CA SER A 455 -13.69 -22.07 9.30
C SER A 455 -13.90 -21.21 10.55
N LEU A 456 -12.86 -21.04 11.36
CA LEU A 456 -12.83 -20.14 12.52
C LEU A 456 -12.57 -18.67 12.14
N ARG A 457 -12.37 -18.37 10.85
CA ARG A 457 -12.11 -17.01 10.31
C ARG A 457 -10.92 -16.33 10.99
N VAL A 458 -9.84 -17.06 11.22
CA VAL A 458 -8.59 -16.47 11.72
C VAL A 458 -8.00 -15.50 10.69
N ASP A 459 -7.22 -14.53 11.13
CA ASP A 459 -6.73 -13.46 10.26
C ASP A 459 -5.65 -13.90 9.28
N SER A 460 -4.91 -14.98 9.61
CA SER A 460 -3.91 -15.57 8.70
C SER A 460 -3.46 -16.96 9.15
N ILE A 461 -2.86 -17.71 8.23
CA ILE A 461 -2.19 -18.98 8.48
C ILE A 461 -0.70 -18.89 8.14
N LEU A 462 0.11 -19.61 8.92
CA LEU A 462 1.54 -19.77 8.73
C LEU A 462 1.87 -21.24 8.47
N CYS A 463 2.61 -21.54 7.42
CA CYS A 463 2.89 -22.92 7.04
C CYS A 463 4.40 -23.21 7.08
N LEU A 464 4.82 -24.15 7.93
CA LEU A 464 6.14 -24.81 7.79
C LEU A 464 6.15 -25.67 6.51
N PRO A 465 7.32 -25.93 5.93
CA PRO A 465 7.42 -26.90 4.83
C PRO A 465 7.05 -28.29 5.32
N GLU A 466 6.89 -29.22 4.38
CA GLU A 466 6.92 -30.65 4.68
C GLU A 466 8.29 -30.97 5.33
N LEU A 467 8.29 -31.77 6.42
CA LEU A 467 9.46 -32.00 7.27
C LEU A 467 10.21 -33.31 6.99
N TYR A 468 9.66 -34.23 6.21
CA TYR A 468 10.25 -35.52 5.87
C TYR A 468 10.64 -35.61 4.39
N PHE A 469 9.67 -35.58 3.49
CA PHE A 469 9.83 -35.39 2.04
C PHE A 469 9.97 -33.91 1.66
N LYS A 470 11.04 -33.32 2.18
CA LYS A 470 11.33 -31.88 2.11
C LYS A 470 11.42 -31.38 0.67
N PRO A 471 10.82 -30.23 0.34
CA PRO A 471 11.05 -29.59 -0.95
C PRO A 471 12.52 -29.17 -1.06
N THR A 472 13.15 -29.46 -2.19
CA THR A 472 14.54 -29.10 -2.49
C THR A 472 14.64 -27.94 -3.49
N THR A 473 13.56 -27.64 -4.21
CA THR A 473 13.50 -26.54 -5.17
C THR A 473 12.38 -25.52 -4.84
N PRO A 474 12.49 -24.26 -5.28
CA PRO A 474 11.40 -23.28 -5.18
C PRO A 474 10.08 -23.80 -5.74
N GLU A 475 10.10 -24.52 -6.87
CA GLU A 475 8.92 -25.04 -7.55
C GLU A 475 8.17 -26.06 -6.68
N GLN A 476 8.89 -27.00 -6.07
CA GLN A 476 8.29 -27.99 -5.15
C GLN A 476 7.67 -27.32 -3.92
N LEU A 477 8.32 -26.28 -3.39
CA LEU A 477 7.77 -25.51 -2.27
C LEU A 477 6.51 -24.72 -2.69
N ILE A 478 6.50 -24.16 -3.90
CA ILE A 478 5.32 -23.49 -4.46
C ILE A 478 4.17 -24.49 -4.60
N GLU A 479 4.41 -25.67 -5.18
CA GLU A 479 3.39 -26.71 -5.35
C GLU A 479 2.79 -27.13 -4.00
N TYR A 480 3.63 -27.36 -2.99
CA TYR A 480 3.19 -27.63 -1.63
C TYR A 480 2.29 -26.50 -1.10
N LEU A 481 2.75 -25.25 -1.14
CA LEU A 481 1.98 -24.11 -0.64
C LEU A 481 0.70 -23.85 -1.44
N GLN A 482 0.65 -24.22 -2.71
CA GLN A 482 -0.56 -24.10 -3.53
C GLN A 482 -1.67 -25.05 -3.04
N ILE A 483 -1.31 -26.26 -2.61
CA ILE A 483 -2.26 -27.21 -2.00
C ILE A 483 -2.86 -26.60 -0.72
N ILE A 484 -2.03 -26.00 0.14
CA ILE A 484 -2.49 -25.34 1.36
C ILE A 484 -3.33 -24.09 1.04
N GLY A 485 -2.91 -23.28 0.06
CA GLY A 485 -3.65 -22.11 -0.40
C GLY A 485 -5.05 -22.47 -0.89
N ASN A 486 -5.19 -23.59 -1.62
CA ASN A 486 -6.48 -24.12 -2.08
C ASN A 486 -7.36 -24.65 -0.94
N ALA A 487 -6.76 -25.13 0.16
CA ALA A 487 -7.50 -25.57 1.34
C ALA A 487 -8.11 -24.39 2.13
N ALA A 488 -7.51 -23.19 2.04
CA ALA A 488 -7.94 -21.98 2.72
C ALA A 488 -7.85 -20.73 1.80
N PRO A 489 -8.61 -20.67 0.70
CA PRO A 489 -8.39 -19.71 -0.39
C PRO A 489 -8.66 -18.25 -0.01
N LYS A 490 -9.42 -18.03 1.08
CA LYS A 490 -9.75 -16.70 1.60
C LYS A 490 -8.98 -16.32 2.85
N THR A 491 -8.03 -17.16 3.29
CA THR A 491 -7.23 -16.90 4.49
C THR A 491 -5.79 -16.58 4.06
N PRO A 492 -5.25 -15.40 4.41
CA PRO A 492 -3.88 -15.03 4.06
C PRO A 492 -2.87 -16.08 4.52
N LEU A 493 -2.07 -16.60 3.60
CA LEU A 493 -1.07 -17.64 3.79
C LEU A 493 0.34 -17.04 3.80
N LEU A 494 1.10 -17.37 4.84
CA LEU A 494 2.52 -17.07 4.93
C LEU A 494 3.33 -18.36 5.02
N TYR A 495 4.52 -18.35 4.42
CA TYR A 495 5.49 -19.45 4.59
C TYR A 495 6.42 -19.20 5.78
N TYR A 496 6.69 -20.23 6.58
CA TYR A 496 7.64 -20.19 7.68
C TYR A 496 8.99 -20.75 7.24
N HIS A 497 9.91 -19.85 6.90
CA HIS A 497 11.29 -20.17 6.61
C HIS A 497 12.13 -20.22 7.90
N ILE A 498 12.56 -21.42 8.29
CA ILE A 498 13.43 -21.67 9.45
C ILE A 498 14.38 -22.86 9.19
N PRO A 499 15.40 -22.67 8.31
CA PRO A 499 16.24 -23.76 7.83
C PRO A 499 17.00 -24.48 8.96
N MET A 500 17.30 -23.80 10.07
CA MET A 500 17.90 -24.41 11.26
C MET A 500 17.10 -25.59 11.83
N PHE A 501 15.77 -25.59 11.67
CA PHE A 501 14.90 -26.69 12.13
C PHE A 501 14.43 -27.59 10.99
N THR A 502 14.23 -27.04 9.79
CA THR A 502 13.61 -27.80 8.68
C THR A 502 14.63 -28.45 7.76
N ASN A 503 15.86 -27.92 7.69
CA ASN A 503 16.85 -28.19 6.63
C ASN A 503 16.33 -27.94 5.21
N VAL A 504 15.31 -27.09 5.04
CA VAL A 504 14.84 -26.62 3.72
C VAL A 504 15.61 -25.36 3.36
N ASN A 505 16.69 -25.53 2.59
CA ASN A 505 17.66 -24.50 2.23
C ASN A 505 17.36 -23.90 0.84
N ILE A 506 16.16 -23.37 0.66
CA ILE A 506 15.76 -22.66 -0.56
C ILE A 506 15.99 -21.16 -0.35
N HIS A 507 16.59 -20.48 -1.33
CA HIS A 507 16.83 -19.04 -1.25
C HIS A 507 15.53 -18.23 -1.36
N MET A 508 15.14 -17.50 -0.31
CA MET A 508 13.82 -16.87 -0.18
C MET A 508 13.59 -15.70 -1.13
N GLY A 509 14.62 -14.95 -1.51
CA GLY A 509 14.51 -13.93 -2.57
C GLY A 509 14.03 -14.53 -3.90
N GLN A 510 14.73 -15.56 -4.39
CA GLN A 510 14.40 -16.28 -5.62
C GLN A 510 13.03 -16.96 -5.55
N PHE A 511 12.71 -17.61 -4.42
CA PHE A 511 11.40 -18.23 -4.21
C PHE A 511 10.25 -17.22 -4.29
N LEU A 512 10.41 -16.04 -3.70
CA LEU A 512 9.39 -15.00 -3.76
C LEU A 512 9.26 -14.36 -5.14
N GLU A 513 10.34 -14.29 -5.92
CA GLU A 513 10.25 -13.87 -7.33
C GLU A 513 9.50 -14.92 -8.19
N SER A 514 9.68 -16.22 -7.91
CA SER A 514 9.15 -17.30 -8.76
C SER A 514 7.68 -17.70 -8.50
N ILE A 515 7.09 -17.24 -7.40
CA ILE A 515 5.70 -17.60 -7.04
C ILE A 515 4.65 -16.95 -7.96
N GLY A 516 4.89 -15.74 -8.46
CA GLY A 516 3.95 -14.99 -9.32
C GLY A 516 2.55 -14.83 -8.70
N ASP A 517 1.53 -15.29 -9.44
CA ASP A 517 0.11 -15.32 -9.03
C ASP A 517 -0.42 -16.75 -8.81
N LYS A 518 0.48 -17.75 -8.69
CA LYS A 518 0.12 -19.17 -8.55
C LYS A 518 -0.67 -19.48 -7.27
N ILE A 519 -0.51 -18.65 -6.23
CA ILE A 519 -1.16 -18.82 -4.93
C ILE A 519 -1.78 -17.48 -4.52
N PRO A 520 -3.05 -17.21 -4.88
CA PRO A 520 -3.70 -15.91 -4.61
C PRO A 520 -3.75 -15.52 -3.13
N SER A 521 -3.83 -16.50 -2.24
CA SER A 521 -3.83 -16.27 -0.79
C SER A 521 -2.44 -16.04 -0.19
N PHE A 522 -1.35 -16.22 -0.94
CA PHE A 522 0.01 -16.09 -0.42
C PHE A 522 0.42 -14.62 -0.28
N VAL A 523 0.77 -14.21 0.94
CA VAL A 523 1.00 -12.79 1.27
C VAL A 523 2.38 -12.52 1.87
N GLY A 524 3.19 -13.54 2.15
CA GLY A 524 4.58 -13.35 2.56
C GLY A 524 5.18 -14.47 3.39
N ILE A 525 6.20 -14.13 4.19
CA ILE A 525 6.98 -15.12 4.95
C ILE A 525 7.29 -14.67 6.37
N LYS A 526 7.42 -15.64 7.27
CA LYS A 526 8.22 -15.51 8.49
C LYS A 526 9.65 -15.97 8.17
N PHE A 527 10.58 -15.03 8.12
CA PHE A 527 11.99 -15.27 7.81
C PHE A 527 12.80 -15.39 9.10
N THR A 528 13.13 -16.63 9.48
CA THR A 528 13.93 -16.93 10.68
C THR A 528 15.30 -17.45 10.26
N SER A 529 16.19 -16.52 9.91
CA SER A 529 17.58 -16.77 9.52
C SER A 529 18.43 -15.56 9.93
N ALA A 530 19.74 -15.79 10.11
CA ALA A 530 20.71 -14.72 10.34
C ALA A 530 21.18 -14.06 9.03
N ASN A 531 20.85 -14.65 7.87
CA ASN A 531 21.22 -14.12 6.57
C ASN A 531 20.34 -12.92 6.18
N LEU A 532 20.71 -11.73 6.67
CA LEU A 532 19.98 -10.50 6.37
C LEU A 532 20.14 -10.02 4.92
N GLU A 533 21.18 -10.46 4.21
CA GLU A 533 21.30 -10.20 2.77
C GLU A 533 20.15 -10.87 2.01
N GLU A 534 19.92 -12.16 2.27
CA GLU A 534 18.80 -12.91 1.72
C GLU A 534 17.46 -12.32 2.18
N GLY A 535 17.34 -11.93 3.46
CA GLY A 535 16.15 -11.24 3.97
C GLY A 535 15.85 -9.92 3.24
N ALA A 536 16.87 -9.15 2.89
CA ALA A 536 16.74 -7.93 2.10
C ALA A 536 16.37 -8.22 0.64
N GLN A 537 16.84 -9.32 0.05
CA GLN A 537 16.39 -9.76 -1.27
C GLN A 537 14.92 -10.20 -1.23
N ALA A 538 14.51 -10.98 -0.23
CA ALA A 538 13.12 -11.36 -0.01
C ALA A 538 12.18 -10.15 0.15
N LEU A 539 12.62 -9.12 0.89
CA LEU A 539 11.88 -7.86 1.05
C LEU A 539 11.67 -7.11 -0.28
N ARG A 540 12.62 -7.22 -1.21
CA ARG A 540 12.58 -6.53 -2.51
C ARG A 540 11.79 -7.29 -3.57
N ALA A 541 11.64 -8.60 -3.40
CA ALA A 541 11.03 -9.49 -4.38
C ALA A 541 9.65 -9.02 -4.86
N ASN A 542 9.39 -9.15 -6.17
CA ASN A 542 8.17 -8.70 -6.84
C ASN A 542 7.75 -7.28 -6.44
N ASN A 543 8.71 -6.34 -6.43
CA ASN A 543 8.49 -4.94 -6.07
C ASN A 543 7.87 -4.75 -4.68
N ARG A 544 8.39 -5.47 -3.68
CA ARG A 544 7.92 -5.44 -2.28
C ARG A 544 6.45 -5.87 -2.12
N LYS A 545 5.97 -6.79 -2.97
CA LYS A 545 4.60 -7.37 -2.91
C LYS A 545 4.34 -8.10 -1.59
N TYR A 546 5.35 -8.76 -1.04
CA TYR A 546 5.20 -9.65 0.12
C TYR A 546 5.54 -8.99 1.46
N THR A 547 4.87 -9.47 2.51
CA THR A 547 5.19 -9.08 3.90
C THR A 547 6.28 -9.98 4.46
N ILE A 548 7.36 -9.40 4.96
CA ILE A 548 8.47 -10.15 5.58
C ILE A 548 8.44 -9.90 7.07
N PHE A 549 8.19 -10.95 7.85
CA PHE A 549 8.35 -10.92 9.31
C PHE A 549 9.71 -11.50 9.68
N LEU A 550 10.61 -10.69 10.25
CA LEU A 550 11.85 -11.24 10.80
C LEU A 550 11.53 -12.03 12.09
N GLY A 551 12.04 -13.26 12.16
CA GLY A 551 11.83 -14.18 13.29
C GLY A 551 12.99 -14.29 14.29
N ASN A 552 13.98 -13.39 14.23
CA ASN A 552 15.19 -13.45 15.04
C ASN A 552 15.26 -12.25 16.02
N ASP A 553 15.16 -12.54 17.31
CA ASP A 553 15.14 -11.57 18.41
C ASP A 553 16.43 -10.72 18.51
N GLN A 554 17.56 -11.19 17.98
CA GLN A 554 18.86 -10.52 18.08
C GLN A 554 19.18 -9.57 16.91
N LEU A 555 18.31 -9.50 15.90
CA LEU A 555 18.59 -8.79 14.64
C LEU A 555 17.57 -7.69 14.30
N ILE A 556 16.74 -7.26 15.27
CA ILE A 556 15.66 -6.29 15.07
C ILE A 556 16.19 -4.98 14.52
N ASN A 557 17.23 -4.41 15.14
CA ASN A 557 17.80 -3.13 14.72
C ASN A 557 18.39 -3.21 13.29
N ALA A 558 19.18 -4.25 13.01
CA ALA A 558 19.82 -4.44 11.72
C ALA A 558 18.79 -4.66 10.59
N ALA A 559 17.76 -5.49 10.84
CA ALA A 559 16.69 -5.70 9.88
C ALA A 559 15.82 -4.45 9.68
N SER A 560 15.58 -3.69 10.74
CA SER A 560 14.89 -2.38 10.65
C SER A 560 15.65 -1.43 9.73
N ALA A 561 16.99 -1.38 9.83
CA ALA A 561 17.83 -0.56 8.96
C ALA A 561 17.72 -0.98 7.47
N LEU A 562 17.48 -2.26 7.19
CA LEU A 562 17.23 -2.80 5.85
C LEU A 562 15.78 -2.58 5.36
N GLY A 563 14.92 -1.99 6.19
CA GLY A 563 13.53 -1.68 5.85
C GLY A 563 12.52 -2.78 6.14
N ILE A 564 12.90 -3.80 6.92
CA ILE A 564 11.94 -4.76 7.50
C ILE A 564 11.25 -4.07 8.68
N ASP A 565 9.93 -3.96 8.65
CA ASP A 565 9.14 -3.23 9.65
C ASP A 565 8.23 -4.14 10.49
N SER A 566 8.35 -5.46 10.31
CA SER A 566 7.45 -6.46 10.88
C SER A 566 8.26 -7.63 11.46
N PHE A 567 7.86 -8.12 12.64
CA PHE A 567 8.64 -9.09 13.40
C PHE A 567 7.75 -10.12 14.11
N ILE A 568 8.23 -11.36 14.18
CA ILE A 568 7.62 -12.46 14.94
C ILE A 568 8.64 -12.94 15.97
N LEU A 569 8.52 -12.49 17.22
CA LEU A 569 9.60 -12.60 18.23
C LEU A 569 9.13 -13.33 19.48
N THR A 570 9.89 -14.29 19.99
CA THR A 570 9.45 -15.07 21.18
C THR A 570 9.70 -14.29 22.47
N SER A 571 10.78 -13.51 22.54
CA SER A 571 11.20 -12.78 23.75
C SER A 571 10.16 -11.77 24.25
N ILE A 572 9.28 -11.30 23.35
CA ILE A 572 8.21 -10.35 23.64
C ILE A 572 7.17 -10.86 24.63
N ASN A 573 7.09 -12.17 24.85
CA ASN A 573 6.25 -12.74 25.91
C ASN A 573 6.67 -12.23 27.30
N MET A 574 7.98 -12.00 27.50
CA MET A 574 8.56 -11.56 28.78
C MET A 574 9.01 -10.10 28.76
N PHE A 575 9.41 -9.56 27.60
CA PHE A 575 10.01 -8.21 27.48
C PHE A 575 9.28 -7.31 26.47
N PRO A 576 7.95 -7.13 26.56
CA PRO A 576 7.21 -6.37 25.55
C PRO A 576 7.62 -4.89 25.51
N GLU A 577 7.83 -4.23 26.65
CA GLU A 577 8.19 -2.81 26.71
C GLU A 577 9.55 -2.55 26.07
N LEU A 578 10.55 -3.38 26.37
CA LEU A 578 11.90 -3.26 25.80
C LEU A 578 11.88 -3.35 24.27
N ILE A 579 11.09 -4.28 23.72
CA ILE A 579 11.00 -4.49 22.28
C ILE A 579 10.18 -3.38 21.61
N LEU A 580 9.09 -2.92 22.23
CA LEU A 580 8.29 -1.81 21.73
C LEU A 580 9.08 -0.50 21.68
N ASP A 581 9.88 -0.23 22.70
CA ASP A 581 10.77 0.92 22.72
C ASP A 581 11.89 0.80 21.67
N LEU A 582 12.45 -0.39 21.47
CA LEU A 582 13.47 -0.65 20.44
C LEU A 582 12.91 -0.36 19.05
N LEU A 583 11.72 -0.88 18.74
CA LEU A 583 11.05 -0.61 17.47
C LEU A 583 10.69 0.87 17.30
N THR A 584 10.32 1.54 18.38
CA THR A 584 10.06 2.99 18.36
C THR A 584 11.34 3.77 18.03
N ALA A 585 12.47 3.41 18.64
CA ALA A 585 13.78 4.00 18.33
C ALA A 585 14.16 3.74 16.86
N CYS A 586 14.02 2.51 16.36
CA CYS A 586 14.25 2.18 14.95
C CYS A 586 13.38 3.03 14.01
N LYS A 587 12.08 3.13 14.29
CA LYS A 587 11.12 3.91 13.49
C LYS A 587 11.41 5.41 13.48
N ASN A 588 11.93 5.94 14.58
CA ASN A 588 12.30 7.35 14.70
C ASN A 588 13.69 7.65 14.12
N GLY A 589 14.45 6.63 13.71
CA GLY A 589 15.83 6.79 13.23
C GLY A 589 16.83 7.11 14.34
N ASP A 590 16.51 6.81 15.59
CA ASP A 590 17.42 6.96 16.73
C ASP A 590 18.35 5.75 16.82
N THR A 591 19.36 5.73 15.96
CA THR A 591 20.24 4.58 15.75
C THR A 591 21.05 4.21 17.00
N LEU A 592 21.47 5.19 17.80
CA LEU A 592 22.25 4.93 19.02
C LEU A 592 21.38 4.25 20.07
N ARG A 593 20.19 4.80 20.34
CA ARG A 593 19.24 4.18 21.26
C ARG A 593 18.82 2.79 20.77
N ALA A 594 18.53 2.64 19.47
CA ALA A 594 18.17 1.34 18.91
C ALA A 594 19.29 0.30 19.05
N ARG A 595 20.55 0.69 18.87
CA ARG A 595 21.71 -0.20 19.10
C ARG A 595 21.80 -0.62 20.56
N ASP A 596 21.80 0.33 21.49
CA ASP A 596 21.97 0.04 22.91
C ASP A 596 20.81 -0.83 23.45
N MET A 597 19.59 -0.63 22.95
CA MET A 597 18.44 -1.47 23.29
C MET A 597 18.51 -2.86 22.66
N GLN A 598 19.00 -2.98 21.42
CA GLN A 598 19.26 -4.27 20.79
C GLN A 598 20.33 -5.06 21.56
N GLU A 599 21.41 -4.42 22.00
CA GLU A 599 22.45 -5.07 22.80
C GLU A 599 21.91 -5.58 24.14
N LYS A 600 21.09 -4.78 24.83
CA LYS A 600 20.38 -5.21 26.04
C LYS A 600 19.53 -6.46 25.78
N LEU A 601 18.70 -6.43 24.74
CA LEU A 601 17.85 -7.57 24.37
C LEU A 601 18.69 -8.82 24.02
N SER A 602 19.75 -8.65 23.23
CA SER A 602 20.64 -9.75 22.84
C SER A 602 21.31 -10.39 24.05
N ASN A 603 21.79 -9.59 25.00
CA ASN A 603 22.40 -10.08 26.24
C ASN A 603 21.40 -10.88 27.09
N ILE A 604 20.16 -10.39 27.21
CA ILE A 604 19.08 -11.11 27.91
C ILE A 604 18.80 -12.45 27.23
N VAL A 605 18.65 -12.47 25.91
CA VAL A 605 18.40 -13.70 25.14
C VAL A 605 19.53 -14.70 25.36
N VAL A 606 20.80 -14.27 25.27
CA VAL A 606 21.97 -15.14 25.51
C VAL A 606 21.96 -15.74 26.91
N ILE A 607 21.65 -14.95 27.95
CA ILE A 607 21.56 -15.43 29.33
C ILE A 607 20.46 -16.49 29.48
N ILE A 608 19.27 -16.23 28.92
CA ILE A 608 18.15 -17.18 28.98
C ILE A 608 18.53 -18.49 28.29
N THR A 609 19.14 -18.44 27.10
CA THR A 609 19.44 -19.63 26.29
C THR A 609 20.74 -20.33 26.68
N LYS A 610 21.50 -19.82 27.65
CA LYS A 610 22.85 -20.30 28.00
C LYS A 610 22.92 -21.79 28.37
N HIS A 611 21.88 -22.31 29.03
CA HIS A 611 21.88 -23.64 29.64
C HIS A 611 20.76 -24.55 29.13
N GLY A 612 20.19 -24.26 27.95
CA GLY A 612 19.17 -25.12 27.37
C GLY A 612 18.67 -24.64 26.02
N ASN A 613 17.86 -25.48 25.38
CA ASN A 613 17.29 -25.15 24.09
C ASN A 613 16.19 -24.09 24.21
N TRP A 614 15.87 -23.45 23.08
CA TRP A 614 14.98 -22.29 22.98
C TRP A 614 13.66 -22.45 23.76
N VAL A 615 12.88 -23.50 23.47
CA VAL A 615 11.55 -23.69 24.09
C VAL A 615 11.65 -23.87 25.61
N GLN A 616 12.58 -24.70 26.07
CA GLN A 616 12.72 -25.08 27.49
C GLN A 616 13.09 -23.86 28.34
N THR A 617 14.06 -23.08 27.85
CA THR A 617 14.55 -21.88 28.52
C THR A 617 13.52 -20.74 28.47
N MET A 618 12.85 -20.53 27.33
CA MET A 618 11.82 -19.49 27.19
C MET A 618 10.59 -19.78 28.05
N LYS A 619 10.13 -21.03 28.15
CA LYS A 619 9.05 -21.40 29.09
C LYS A 619 9.44 -21.09 30.53
N LYS A 620 10.66 -21.45 30.93
CA LYS A 620 11.09 -21.16 32.30
C LYS A 620 11.26 -19.66 32.56
N ALA A 621 11.80 -18.91 31.62
CA ALA A 621 11.90 -17.46 31.71
C ALA A 621 10.52 -16.79 31.80
N MET A 622 9.51 -17.28 31.07
CA MET A 622 8.12 -16.79 31.16
C MET A 622 7.57 -16.91 32.57
N VAL A 623 7.75 -18.08 33.20
CA VAL A 623 7.32 -18.35 34.57
C VAL A 623 8.04 -17.45 35.58
N LEU A 624 9.35 -17.24 35.39
CA LEU A 624 10.16 -16.41 36.28
C LEU A 624 9.80 -14.92 36.16
N LEU A 625 9.44 -14.43 34.97
CA LEU A 625 9.34 -12.99 34.71
C LEU A 625 7.91 -12.46 34.61
N THR A 626 6.90 -13.34 34.52
CA THR A 626 5.50 -12.94 34.30
C THR A 626 4.55 -13.63 35.28
N ASP A 627 3.25 -13.33 35.17
CA ASP A 627 2.19 -14.04 35.89
C ASP A 627 1.59 -15.22 35.10
N ILE A 628 2.13 -15.50 33.90
CA ILE A 628 1.68 -16.58 33.05
C ILE A 628 2.58 -17.79 33.27
N ASP A 629 1.97 -18.90 33.69
CA ASP A 629 2.65 -20.19 33.78
C ASP A 629 2.25 -21.06 32.59
N ALA A 630 3.16 -21.24 31.63
CA ALA A 630 2.93 -22.12 30.47
C ALA A 630 3.26 -23.59 30.77
N GLY A 631 3.54 -23.92 32.03
CA GLY A 631 3.90 -25.26 32.46
C GLY A 631 5.23 -25.74 31.87
N LEU A 632 5.45 -27.05 31.99
CA LEU A 632 6.67 -27.70 31.51
C LEU A 632 6.64 -27.87 29.97
N PRO A 633 7.80 -27.96 29.30
CA PRO A 633 7.86 -28.38 27.91
C PRO A 633 7.44 -29.85 27.79
N ARG A 634 6.82 -30.23 26.66
CA ARG A 634 6.38 -31.60 26.41
C ARG A 634 7.52 -32.46 25.88
N ALA A 635 7.56 -33.73 26.29
CA ALA A 635 8.52 -34.70 25.77
C ALA A 635 8.48 -34.74 24.21
N PRO A 636 9.64 -34.90 23.53
CA PRO A 636 10.96 -35.27 24.05
C PRO A 636 11.77 -34.11 24.65
N LEU A 637 11.25 -32.88 24.68
CA LEU A 637 11.90 -31.78 25.38
C LEU A 637 11.88 -32.06 26.89
N LYS A 638 12.94 -31.64 27.58
CA LYS A 638 13.07 -31.78 29.04
C LYS A 638 13.16 -30.41 29.67
N SER A 639 12.73 -30.29 30.92
CA SER A 639 12.99 -29.09 31.71
C SER A 639 14.49 -28.88 31.89
N ILE A 640 14.91 -27.61 31.96
CA ILE A 640 16.29 -27.27 32.34
C ILE A 640 16.55 -27.64 33.81
N SER A 641 17.81 -27.92 34.15
CA SER A 641 18.19 -28.34 35.50
C SER A 641 17.95 -27.25 36.55
N SER A 642 17.78 -27.63 37.83
CA SER A 642 17.65 -26.68 38.93
C SER A 642 18.86 -25.75 39.07
N GLU A 643 20.06 -26.24 38.76
CA GLU A 643 21.28 -25.44 38.69
C GLU A 643 21.18 -24.37 37.60
N ALA A 644 20.74 -24.75 36.38
CA ALA A 644 20.53 -23.82 35.29
C ALA A 644 19.47 -22.75 35.62
N ILE A 645 18.40 -23.13 36.32
CA ILE A 645 17.37 -22.19 36.80
C ILE A 645 17.96 -21.18 37.79
N THR A 646 18.80 -21.65 38.71
CA THR A 646 19.46 -20.81 39.72
C THR A 646 20.40 -19.80 39.06
N ILE A 647 21.20 -20.25 38.09
CA ILE A 647 22.10 -19.38 37.32
C ILE A 647 21.29 -18.36 36.50
N MET A 648 20.25 -18.79 35.79
CA MET A 648 19.37 -17.89 35.02
C MET A 648 18.73 -16.83 35.92
N THR A 649 18.23 -17.22 37.10
CA THR A 649 17.61 -16.32 38.07
C THR A 649 18.60 -15.26 38.55
N ARG A 650 19.81 -15.68 38.94
CA ARG A 650 20.87 -14.77 39.37
C ARG A 650 21.27 -13.81 38.25
N ASP A 651 21.50 -14.32 37.05
CA ASP A 651 21.99 -13.52 35.92
C ASP A 651 20.92 -12.51 35.46
N LEU A 652 19.63 -12.88 35.48
CA LEU A 652 18.51 -11.94 35.23
C LEU A 652 18.40 -10.88 36.34
N THR A 653 18.65 -11.25 37.60
CA THR A 653 18.65 -10.30 38.73
C THR A 653 19.79 -9.28 38.58
N ASN A 654 20.97 -9.71 38.14
CA ASN A 654 22.10 -8.82 37.87
C ASN A 654 21.82 -7.84 36.72
N LEU A 655 20.89 -8.16 35.82
CA LEU A 655 20.40 -7.25 34.78
C LEU A 655 19.27 -6.31 35.24
N GLY A 656 18.87 -6.37 36.52
CA GLY A 656 17.86 -5.51 37.11
C GLY A 656 16.41 -6.04 36.98
N TYR A 657 16.23 -7.29 36.57
CA TYR A 657 14.91 -7.94 36.62
C TYR A 657 14.63 -8.52 38.01
N GLN A 658 13.36 -8.76 38.32
CA GLN A 658 12.93 -9.38 39.58
C GLN A 658 12.26 -10.73 39.30
N PRO A 659 13.03 -11.82 39.09
CA PRO A 659 12.46 -13.15 38.88
C PRO A 659 11.66 -13.62 40.09
N LYS A 660 10.45 -14.14 39.86
CA LYS A 660 9.62 -14.79 40.86
C LYS A 660 10.17 -16.17 41.16
N ILE A 661 10.78 -16.34 42.33
CA ILE A 661 11.17 -17.67 42.83
C ILE A 661 9.91 -18.36 43.36
N LYS A 662 9.27 -19.17 42.52
CA LYS A 662 8.25 -20.13 42.97
C LYS A 662 8.97 -21.42 43.33
N HIS A 663 8.90 -21.84 44.60
CA HIS A 663 9.28 -23.20 45.00
C HIS A 663 8.24 -24.14 44.37
N TYR A 664 8.67 -24.92 43.38
CA TYR A 664 7.86 -25.93 42.71
C TYR A 664 8.13 -27.30 43.31
#